data_AF-A0A8I1UY72-F1
#
_entry.id   AF-A0A8I1UY72-F1
#
_cell.length_a   1.000
_cell.length_b   1.000
_cell.length_c   1.000
_cell.angle_alpha   90.00
_cell.angle_beta   90.00
_cell.angle_gamma   90.00
#
_symmetry.space_group_name_H-M   'P 1'
#
loop_
_entity.id
_entity.type
_entity.pdbx_description
1 polymer ?
#
loop_
_entity_poly.entity_id
_entity_poly.type
_entity_poly.pdbx_seq_one_letter_code
_entity_poly.pdbx_strand_id
1 'polypeptide(L)'
;MPFQPRIATLAVAFAVALGLGGVPPAKAQGRTSQVPAGKSVYTTRLDDPRAIYLTGAKGDGKADDTGAIQAAIDKASEDRNEGIVFIPEGRYRITHTIYVWPAVRVIGWGGKRPVFLLGDNTPGYQKGIGAMVIFAGFRPGAFPARPGRPAFKVPFPPPDSVPANDKIGDANPGTFYSALSNIDFEIGKGNAAAVGIRFHGAQHDYLSHIDFHIGSGLAGVHQVANEAEDLRFFGGRYGILAEKPSPAWQFTLIDSQFEGQREAAIREHEASLTLVNNSFRNVPVAIDIDPEYSDWLWVKNSRFENVSKAAIVISAENNVYTQIGVEDAVAANTPVFARFRESGKTLGHAGMYEVRNLNHGLILKSPGEMGKIGTRFEAVPLAAMPAPLPPAIRPLPPTTEWVNIHTLGVKGDGKTDDTATIQHAIDTTRVLYIPSGRYIVHDTIRLKPDTVIIGLHPSITQFDLPDETPGFQGIGAPRALMETPRGGDNIVSGIGLYTFGINNRAVEMLWQSGANSLLDDVRFLGGHGTNNPDGSRWSPYNANSTGDQDPRKRWDAQYPSLWVTGGGGGTFTNLWTVDTYAQAGMYVSDTTTPGKVYELSDEHHVRVEFKLNRVQNWDFYAPQTEEEGGEGPEAHSLVIANSKNITIANYHAYRVTRTWKPVNAAALIYNSSNIRFRNMHVNAESGLGTCDENGCTTYLRANKFPYENAIIDMTHHIQVREREFAVLDIPADPPAPQVSDMGNKVEKLEDGFFSISGAAVDAHGKLYFVDHRQQRIYSWSKDDGLSVERDNPLDPVNLAFDASGNMIVLSSYGRDGTVYSFKPGSPATELTLIPATAAAAHAGATIALPVNYWGNGEFKDQLDLKTWRYTTLAEMFARDRAAPTAKEYVSPDGSLVLRQARVFQQGPPDHRGYRFSDDLQTYGFVTARVGSRVFVSNGSEAKTYSGKVNPDGTLTDLKVFADRGGEGVAAGPDGRVYVANGQIFVYAPDGKEVGRIDVPERPIQILFGGEDGHTLFILAHHALYSVRV
;
A
#
# COMPACT_ATOMS: atom_id res chain seq x y z
N MET A 1 -37.10 -5.22 56.61
CA MET A 1 -36.83 -5.54 58.02
C MET A 1 -35.98 -6.80 58.07
N PRO A 2 -35.09 -7.00 59.05
CA PRO A 2 -34.35 -6.03 59.87
C PRO A 2 -32.82 -6.25 59.69
N PHE A 3 -31.85 -5.82 60.51
CA PHE A 3 -31.77 -4.89 61.64
C PHE A 3 -30.42 -4.13 61.56
N GLN A 4 -30.28 -3.05 62.31
CA GLN A 4 -29.03 -2.37 62.71
C GLN A 4 -28.68 -2.75 64.18
N PRO A 5 -27.46 -2.54 64.70
CA PRO A 5 -27.01 -1.24 65.26
C PRO A 5 -25.57 -0.84 64.84
N ARG A 6 -25.13 0.43 64.73
CA ARG A 6 -25.16 1.64 65.61
C ARG A 6 -24.23 1.53 66.84
N ILE A 7 -23.04 2.15 66.82
CA ILE A 7 -22.69 3.55 67.18
C ILE A 7 -22.69 3.81 68.72
N ALA A 8 -21.53 4.17 69.32
CA ALA A 8 -21.28 5.48 69.98
C ALA A 8 -20.10 5.54 71.00
N THR A 9 -19.42 6.70 71.01
CA THR A 9 -18.83 7.47 72.15
C THR A 9 -17.59 7.02 72.96
N LEU A 10 -16.56 7.90 72.91
CA LEU A 10 -15.83 8.60 74.00
C LEU A 10 -15.60 7.87 75.35
N ALA A 11 -14.42 7.91 76.00
CA ALA A 11 -13.62 9.11 76.29
C ALA A 11 -12.18 8.79 76.82
N VAL A 12 -11.27 9.78 76.71
CA VAL A 12 -10.34 10.33 77.74
C VAL A 12 -9.89 9.43 78.91
N ALA A 13 -8.63 9.37 79.39
CA ALA A 13 -7.28 9.75 78.93
C ALA A 13 -6.28 9.35 80.06
N PHE A 14 -4.99 9.16 79.77
CA PHE A 14 -3.88 9.93 80.39
C PHE A 14 -2.53 9.59 79.75
N ALA A 15 -1.58 10.52 79.82
CA ALA A 15 -0.33 10.50 79.06
C ALA A 15 0.89 10.02 79.87
N VAL A 16 1.87 9.42 79.18
CA VAL A 16 3.30 9.63 79.43
C VAL A 16 3.99 9.78 78.06
N ALA A 17 4.86 10.78 77.92
CA ALA A 17 5.55 11.10 76.67
C ALA A 17 6.88 10.34 76.53
N LEU A 18 7.31 10.06 75.28
CA LEU A 18 8.72 10.01 74.87
C LEU A 18 8.86 9.89 73.34
N GLY A 19 9.67 10.76 72.72
CA GLY A 19 10.41 10.53 71.47
C GLY A 19 9.64 10.20 70.18
N LEU A 20 9.22 11.22 69.41
CA LEU A 20 8.84 11.05 68.00
C LEU A 20 10.09 10.90 67.11
N GLY A 21 10.60 9.67 67.01
CA GLY A 21 11.51 9.26 65.95
C GLY A 21 10.72 8.87 64.69
N GLY A 22 10.50 9.81 63.78
CA GLY A 22 9.77 9.56 62.54
C GLY A 22 10.55 8.63 61.61
N VAL A 23 10.04 7.41 61.39
CA VAL A 23 10.53 6.52 60.33
C VAL A 23 10.12 7.13 58.98
N PRO A 24 11.06 7.49 58.08
CA PRO A 24 10.69 8.03 56.77
C PRO A 24 10.05 6.94 55.92
N PRO A 25 9.09 7.28 55.03
CA PRO A 25 8.52 6.31 54.11
C PRO A 25 9.63 5.73 53.23
N ALA A 26 9.57 4.42 53.00
CA ALA A 26 10.52 3.73 52.14
C ALA A 26 10.53 4.41 50.76
N LYS A 27 11.64 5.06 50.42
CA LYS A 27 11.82 5.67 49.10
C LYS A 27 11.70 4.56 48.07
N ALA A 28 10.67 4.64 47.23
CA ALA A 28 10.69 3.97 45.94
C ALA A 28 11.88 4.53 45.16
N GLN A 29 13.03 3.83 45.24
CA GLN A 29 14.15 4.09 44.36
C GLN A 29 13.72 3.67 42.96
N GLY A 30 13.14 4.62 42.22
CA GLY A 30 13.00 4.52 40.79
C GLY A 30 14.39 4.34 40.19
N ARG A 31 14.80 3.08 40.01
CA ARG A 31 15.86 2.74 39.07
C ARG A 31 15.29 2.99 37.68
N THR A 32 15.37 4.24 37.25
CA THR A 32 15.51 4.56 35.84
C THR A 32 16.77 3.83 35.35
N SER A 33 16.62 2.63 34.79
CA SER A 33 17.66 2.07 33.95
C SER A 33 17.80 3.03 32.78
N GLN A 34 18.84 3.87 32.78
CA GLN A 34 19.18 4.62 31.58
C GLN A 34 19.48 3.60 30.49
N VAL A 35 18.58 3.49 29.51
CA VAL A 35 18.84 2.75 28.28
C VAL A 35 20.09 3.38 27.65
N PRO A 36 21.14 2.61 27.33
CA PRO A 36 22.33 3.16 26.71
C PRO A 36 21.99 3.88 25.39
N ALA A 37 22.57 5.07 25.22
CA ALA A 37 22.44 5.87 24.00
C ALA A 37 22.90 5.09 22.76
N GLY A 38 22.38 5.49 21.60
CA GLY A 38 22.62 4.82 20.32
C GLY A 38 24.10 4.77 19.98
N LYS A 39 24.52 3.68 19.34
CA LYS A 39 25.86 3.62 18.75
C LYS A 39 25.78 4.18 17.33
N SER A 40 26.67 5.12 17.03
CA SER A 40 26.86 5.57 15.65
C SER A 40 27.30 4.38 14.81
N VAL A 41 26.59 4.11 13.72
CA VAL A 41 26.95 3.07 12.75
C VAL A 41 28.00 3.60 11.79
N TYR A 42 27.81 4.83 11.29
CA TYR A 42 28.80 5.53 10.45
C TYR A 42 29.84 6.26 11.32
N THR A 43 30.81 5.52 11.86
CA THR A 43 31.80 6.07 12.81
C THR A 43 32.87 6.97 12.19
N THR A 44 33.06 6.90 10.88
CA THR A 44 34.11 7.61 10.13
C THR A 44 33.52 8.39 8.97
N ARG A 45 34.17 9.50 8.56
CA ARG A 45 33.81 10.22 7.33
C ARG A 45 34.09 9.32 6.12
N LEU A 46 33.03 8.90 5.45
CA LEU A 46 33.12 8.24 4.14
C LEU A 46 33.46 9.28 3.07
N ASP A 47 34.22 8.87 2.05
CA ASP A 47 34.69 9.76 0.98
C ASP A 47 33.90 9.50 -0.31
N ASP A 48 32.95 10.38 -0.60
CA ASP A 48 32.10 10.34 -1.80
C ASP A 48 32.26 11.65 -2.58
N PRO A 49 32.82 11.63 -3.81
CA PRO A 49 33.04 12.83 -4.60
C PRO A 49 31.76 13.59 -5.01
N ARG A 50 30.58 12.97 -4.94
CA ARG A 50 29.28 13.58 -5.29
C ARG A 50 28.45 13.97 -4.07
N ALA A 51 28.80 13.51 -2.87
CA ALA A 51 28.06 13.85 -1.66
C ALA A 51 28.34 15.28 -1.18
N ILE A 52 27.32 15.90 -0.58
CA ILE A 52 27.43 17.20 0.08
C ILE A 52 27.78 16.99 1.54
N TYR A 53 28.89 17.55 2.00
CA TYR A 53 29.25 17.56 3.42
C TYR A 53 28.73 18.85 4.05
N LEU A 54 27.99 18.75 5.16
CA LEU A 54 27.43 19.93 5.84
C LEU A 54 28.55 20.90 6.25
N THR A 55 28.41 22.15 5.83
CA THR A 55 29.28 23.26 6.21
C THR A 55 28.45 24.47 6.63
N GLY A 56 29.05 25.45 7.31
CA GLY A 56 28.37 26.66 7.78
C GLY A 56 27.60 26.50 9.10
N ALA A 57 27.02 25.34 9.36
CA ALA A 57 26.40 24.98 10.64
C ALA A 57 27.41 25.00 11.81
N LYS A 58 26.93 25.22 13.04
CA LYS A 58 27.75 25.25 14.27
C LYS A 58 27.75 23.93 15.03
N GLY A 59 26.63 23.21 15.08
CA GLY A 59 26.51 21.95 15.82
C GLY A 59 26.72 22.10 17.33
N ASP A 60 26.48 23.29 17.91
CA ASP A 60 26.77 23.61 19.32
C ASP A 60 25.55 23.53 20.26
N GLY A 61 24.38 23.17 19.72
CA GLY A 61 23.09 23.08 20.40
C GLY A 61 22.42 24.43 20.69
N LYS A 62 22.95 25.55 20.18
CA LYS A 62 22.49 26.92 20.52
C LYS A 62 22.21 27.77 19.28
N ALA A 63 23.16 27.79 18.34
CA ALA A 63 22.98 28.48 17.07
C ALA A 63 21.89 27.79 16.24
N ASP A 64 21.10 28.58 15.52
CA ASP A 64 20.11 28.05 14.58
C ASP A 64 20.83 27.54 13.33
N ASP A 65 20.84 26.21 13.17
CA ASP A 65 21.52 25.53 12.07
C ASP A 65 20.56 25.12 10.93
N THR A 66 19.26 25.41 11.08
CA THR A 66 18.19 25.00 10.14
C THR A 66 18.52 25.38 8.70
N GLY A 67 18.90 26.65 8.47
CA GLY A 67 19.18 27.16 7.12
C GLY A 67 20.46 26.58 6.50
N ALA A 68 21.44 26.18 7.31
CA ALA A 68 22.66 25.54 6.81
C ALA A 68 22.40 24.08 6.39
N ILE A 69 21.55 23.36 7.14
CA ILE A 69 21.14 22.00 6.79
C ILE A 69 20.24 22.02 5.54
N GLN A 70 19.26 22.92 5.47
CA GLN A 70 18.43 23.05 4.28
C GLN A 70 19.27 23.38 3.03
N ALA A 71 20.22 24.31 3.13
CA ALA A 71 21.10 24.64 2.00
C ALA A 71 21.95 23.45 1.52
N ALA A 72 22.34 22.54 2.41
CA ALA A 72 23.05 21.31 2.03
C ALA A 72 22.15 20.31 1.29
N ILE A 73 20.89 20.17 1.72
CA ILE A 73 19.87 19.33 1.07
C ILE A 73 19.44 19.92 -0.28
N ASP A 74 19.21 21.22 -0.34
CA ASP A 74 18.96 21.96 -1.58
C ASP A 74 20.11 21.70 -2.56
N LYS A 75 21.37 21.86 -2.11
CA LYS A 75 22.54 21.67 -2.96
C LYS A 75 22.70 20.23 -3.47
N ALA A 76 22.36 19.22 -2.67
CA ALA A 76 22.35 17.83 -3.12
C ALA A 76 21.34 17.60 -4.27
N SER A 77 20.20 18.30 -4.23
CA SER A 77 19.16 18.21 -5.26
C SER A 77 19.36 19.14 -6.48
N GLU A 78 20.32 20.07 -6.46
CA GLU A 78 20.45 21.11 -7.51
C GLU A 78 20.74 20.51 -8.89
N ASP A 79 21.73 19.62 -8.97
CA ASP A 79 22.33 19.22 -10.24
C ASP A 79 21.54 18.09 -10.95
N ARG A 80 20.94 17.17 -10.19
CA ARG A 80 20.27 15.96 -10.71
C ARG A 80 18.94 15.60 -10.02
N ASN A 81 18.47 16.39 -9.07
CA ASN A 81 17.32 16.05 -8.20
C ASN A 81 17.50 14.75 -7.39
N GLU A 82 18.74 14.32 -7.13
CA GLU A 82 19.09 13.12 -6.33
C GLU A 82 20.50 13.32 -5.72
N GLY A 83 20.76 12.82 -4.50
CA GLY A 83 22.06 13.01 -3.83
C GLY A 83 22.16 12.55 -2.38
N ILE A 84 23.35 12.73 -1.78
CA ILE A 84 23.65 12.38 -0.39
C ILE A 84 24.14 13.63 0.36
N VAL A 85 23.66 13.82 1.60
CA VAL A 85 24.13 14.84 2.54
C VAL A 85 24.71 14.19 3.79
N PHE A 86 25.98 14.45 4.09
CA PHE A 86 26.64 13.98 5.31
C PHE A 86 26.62 15.03 6.43
N ILE A 87 26.04 14.66 7.57
CA ILE A 87 25.95 15.48 8.80
C ILE A 87 27.01 14.99 9.82
N PRO A 88 28.04 15.77 10.18
CA PRO A 88 29.05 15.34 11.15
C PRO A 88 28.54 15.37 12.61
N GLU A 89 29.21 14.67 13.53
CA GLU A 89 28.90 14.69 14.97
C GLU A 89 28.77 16.13 15.50
N GLY A 90 27.60 16.44 16.06
CA GLY A 90 27.23 17.77 16.55
C GLY A 90 25.81 17.78 17.08
N ARG A 91 25.40 18.89 17.71
CA ARG A 91 24.01 19.13 18.14
C ARG A 91 23.47 20.33 17.37
N TYR A 92 22.59 20.08 16.41
CA TYR A 92 22.07 21.10 15.50
C TYR A 92 20.74 21.59 16.02
N ARG A 93 20.67 22.84 16.47
CA ARG A 93 19.41 23.40 16.94
C ARG A 93 18.56 23.83 15.75
N ILE A 94 17.37 23.26 15.65
CA ILE A 94 16.38 23.50 14.61
C ILE A 94 15.32 24.48 15.13
N THR A 95 14.84 25.38 14.27
CA THR A 95 13.81 26.37 14.59
C THR A 95 12.61 26.33 13.65
N HIS A 96 12.78 25.79 12.45
CA HIS A 96 11.78 25.69 11.38
C HIS A 96 11.94 24.35 10.67
N THR A 97 10.94 23.93 9.89
CA THR A 97 10.96 22.65 9.19
C THR A 97 12.07 22.57 8.14
N ILE A 98 12.82 21.46 8.17
CA ILE A 98 13.73 21.04 7.10
C ILE A 98 12.95 20.15 6.13
N TYR A 99 13.08 20.38 4.82
CA TYR A 99 12.48 19.56 3.77
C TYR A 99 13.54 18.66 3.15
N VAL A 100 13.37 17.35 3.26
CA VAL A 100 14.11 16.34 2.51
C VAL A 100 13.43 16.20 1.15
N TRP A 101 14.15 16.50 0.08
CA TRP A 101 13.65 16.36 -1.30
C TRP A 101 13.64 14.89 -1.73
N PRO A 102 12.87 14.52 -2.78
CA PRO A 102 12.90 13.17 -3.35
C PRO A 102 14.33 12.78 -3.74
N ALA A 103 14.68 11.51 -3.57
CA ALA A 103 16.01 10.97 -3.83
C ALA A 103 17.17 11.71 -3.12
N VAL A 104 16.92 12.38 -1.99
CA VAL A 104 18.01 12.92 -1.15
C VAL A 104 18.11 12.13 0.15
N ARG A 105 19.31 11.59 0.41
CA ARG A 105 19.61 10.83 1.62
C ARG A 105 20.45 11.65 2.59
N VAL A 106 20.04 11.73 3.85
CA VAL A 106 20.67 12.53 4.91
C VAL A 106 21.26 11.60 5.96
N ILE A 107 22.59 11.52 6.02
CA ILE A 107 23.32 10.49 6.78
C ILE A 107 24.22 11.15 7.82
N GLY A 108 23.99 10.82 9.09
CA GLY A 108 24.83 11.26 10.21
C GLY A 108 26.11 10.43 10.33
N TRP A 109 27.24 11.05 10.68
CA TRP A 109 28.51 10.34 10.90
C TRP A 109 29.35 10.93 12.04
N GLY A 110 30.15 10.07 12.68
CA GLY A 110 31.09 10.43 13.75
C GLY A 110 31.09 9.42 14.90
N GLY A 111 31.89 9.69 15.94
CA GLY A 111 32.00 8.81 17.11
C GLY A 111 30.69 8.70 17.90
N LYS A 112 29.84 9.72 17.80
CA LYS A 112 28.42 9.72 18.16
C LYS A 112 27.59 10.17 16.97
N ARG A 113 26.31 9.79 16.98
CA ARG A 113 25.33 10.32 16.04
C ARG A 113 25.20 11.84 16.24
N PRO A 114 25.10 12.65 15.16
CA PRO A 114 24.59 14.00 15.29
C PRO A 114 23.16 14.02 15.86
N VAL A 115 22.79 15.13 16.49
CA VAL A 115 21.46 15.31 17.09
C VAL A 115 20.76 16.51 16.47
N PHE A 116 19.54 16.32 15.96
CA PHE A 116 18.63 17.41 15.63
C PHE A 116 17.81 17.79 16.88
N LEU A 117 18.03 19.00 17.39
CA LEU A 117 17.51 19.49 18.67
C LEU A 117 16.46 20.59 18.43
N LEU A 118 15.22 20.33 18.85
CA LEU A 118 14.21 21.38 19.01
C LEU A 118 14.32 21.98 20.41
N GLY A 119 14.76 23.23 20.52
CA GLY A 119 14.95 23.90 21.82
C GLY A 119 13.65 24.10 22.60
N ASP A 120 13.75 24.29 23.93
CA ASP A 120 12.60 24.58 24.79
C ASP A 120 11.75 25.76 24.26
N ASN A 121 10.44 25.55 24.16
CA ASN A 121 9.43 26.53 23.69
C ASN A 121 9.75 27.15 22.31
N THR A 122 10.21 26.33 21.35
CA THR A 122 10.51 26.82 19.99
C THR A 122 9.21 27.24 19.29
N PRO A 123 9.10 28.49 18.78
CA PRO A 123 7.86 29.00 18.21
C PRO A 123 7.29 28.12 17.09
N GLY A 124 5.97 27.92 17.11
CA GLY A 124 5.24 27.11 16.12
C GLY A 124 4.91 25.70 16.61
N TYR A 125 5.69 25.14 17.53
CA TYR A 125 5.57 23.75 17.98
C TYR A 125 4.69 23.56 19.25
N GLN A 126 3.85 24.55 19.58
CA GLN A 126 3.02 24.54 20.80
C GLN A 126 1.62 23.94 20.61
N LYS A 127 1.09 23.93 19.39
CA LYS A 127 -0.31 23.55 19.07
C LYS A 127 -0.40 22.93 17.68
N GLY A 128 -1.37 22.04 17.47
CA GLY A 128 -1.56 21.32 16.21
C GLY A 128 -0.56 20.16 16.08
N ILE A 129 0.05 20.05 14.90
CA ILE A 129 1.22 19.21 14.60
C ILE A 129 2.26 20.12 13.95
N GLY A 130 3.53 19.98 14.33
CA GLY A 130 4.64 20.73 13.73
C GLY A 130 5.85 19.83 13.55
N ALA A 131 6.29 19.63 12.31
CA ALA A 131 7.36 18.69 11.96
C ALA A 131 8.73 19.39 11.90
N MET A 132 9.74 18.82 12.58
CA MET A 132 11.12 19.32 12.47
C MET A 132 11.73 18.99 11.09
N VAL A 133 11.38 17.82 10.54
CA VAL A 133 11.78 17.35 9.21
C VAL A 133 10.54 16.85 8.46
N ILE A 134 10.40 17.18 7.18
CA ILE A 134 9.37 16.67 6.27
C ILE A 134 10.03 16.00 5.06
N PHE A 135 9.61 14.78 4.73
CA PHE A 135 9.88 14.18 3.41
C PHE A 135 8.87 14.79 2.43
N ALA A 136 9.37 15.54 1.43
CA ALA A 136 8.55 16.36 0.54
C ALA A 136 8.58 15.80 -0.89
N GLY A 137 7.42 15.77 -1.56
CA GLY A 137 7.31 15.23 -2.91
C GLY A 137 7.87 16.12 -4.01
N PHE A 138 7.96 17.44 -3.80
CA PHE A 138 8.72 18.34 -4.68
C PHE A 138 8.95 19.73 -4.08
N ARG A 139 10.06 20.36 -4.50
CA ARG A 139 10.45 21.73 -4.13
C ARG A 139 9.61 22.80 -4.84
N PRO A 140 9.53 24.04 -4.30
CA PRO A 140 8.78 25.13 -4.92
C PRO A 140 9.26 25.41 -6.35
N GLY A 141 8.32 25.50 -7.29
CA GLY A 141 8.62 25.81 -8.69
C GLY A 141 9.12 24.63 -9.54
N ALA A 142 9.12 23.39 -9.02
CA ALA A 142 9.48 22.19 -9.79
C ALA A 142 8.70 22.02 -11.11
N PHE A 143 7.45 22.49 -11.15
CA PHE A 143 6.56 22.43 -12.30
C PHE A 143 6.19 23.85 -12.81
N PRO A 144 7.12 24.56 -13.48
CA PRO A 144 6.87 25.90 -13.99
C PRO A 144 5.84 25.89 -15.13
N ALA A 145 5.09 26.99 -15.27
CA ALA A 145 4.14 27.17 -16.37
C ALA A 145 4.82 27.05 -17.74
N ARG A 146 4.12 26.47 -18.73
CA ARG A 146 4.60 26.30 -20.10
C ARG A 146 3.51 26.74 -21.10
N PRO A 147 3.84 27.09 -22.35
CA PRO A 147 2.81 27.40 -23.35
C PRO A 147 1.78 26.27 -23.45
N GLY A 148 0.50 26.61 -23.27
CA GLY A 148 -0.61 25.64 -23.27
C GLY A 148 -0.80 24.82 -21.98
N ARG A 149 -0.04 25.06 -20.91
CA ARG A 149 -0.28 24.47 -19.57
C ARG A 149 -0.17 25.55 -18.47
N PRO A 150 -1.21 25.76 -17.64
CA PRO A 150 -1.15 26.73 -16.55
C PRO A 150 -0.07 26.34 -15.52
N ALA A 151 0.26 27.28 -14.62
CA ALA A 151 1.15 26.99 -13.50
C ALA A 151 0.56 25.86 -12.64
N PHE A 152 1.38 24.86 -12.29
CA PHE A 152 0.94 23.78 -11.42
C PHE A 152 0.62 24.34 -10.03
N LYS A 153 -0.59 24.06 -9.54
CA LYS A 153 -1.00 24.38 -8.18
C LYS A 153 -0.82 23.14 -7.32
N VAL A 154 -0.14 23.28 -6.18
CA VAL A 154 0.05 22.20 -5.22
C VAL A 154 -1.31 21.72 -4.69
N PRO A 155 -1.70 20.45 -4.91
CA PRO A 155 -2.76 19.83 -4.13
C PRO A 155 -2.21 19.50 -2.74
N PHE A 156 -2.97 19.86 -1.69
CA PHE A 156 -2.73 19.44 -0.29
C PHE A 156 -1.26 19.55 0.18
N PRO A 157 -0.70 20.78 0.31
CA PRO A 157 0.64 20.96 0.87
C PRO A 157 0.70 20.50 2.34
N PRO A 158 1.86 20.01 2.84
CA PRO A 158 1.99 19.46 4.20
C PRO A 158 1.59 20.47 5.29
N PRO A 159 0.50 20.25 6.04
CA PRO A 159 -0.06 21.25 6.95
C PRO A 159 0.72 21.39 8.27
N ASP A 160 1.64 20.46 8.56
CA ASP A 160 2.54 20.43 9.73
C ASP A 160 3.89 21.13 9.49
N SER A 161 4.05 21.82 8.35
CA SER A 161 5.18 22.71 8.08
C SER A 161 5.23 23.89 9.07
N VAL A 162 6.41 24.20 9.61
CA VAL A 162 6.66 25.32 10.54
C VAL A 162 7.72 26.26 9.95
N PRO A 163 7.37 27.46 9.46
CA PRO A 163 6.00 27.96 9.26
C PRO A 163 5.30 27.23 8.11
N ALA A 164 3.98 27.33 8.05
CA ALA A 164 3.19 26.77 6.96
C ALA A 164 3.66 27.28 5.59
N ASN A 165 3.80 26.38 4.61
CA ASN A 165 4.34 26.69 3.29
C ASN A 165 3.51 26.01 2.19
N ASP A 166 2.63 26.77 1.54
CA ASP A 166 1.69 26.29 0.52
C ASP A 166 2.33 25.95 -0.85
N LYS A 167 3.66 26.06 -0.95
CA LYS A 167 4.44 25.84 -2.18
C LYS A 167 5.23 24.53 -2.17
N ILE A 168 5.21 23.79 -1.05
CA ILE A 168 5.85 22.49 -0.89
C ILE A 168 4.85 21.43 -1.30
N GLY A 169 5.23 20.56 -2.24
CA GLY A 169 4.47 19.36 -2.52
C GLY A 169 4.62 18.35 -1.38
N ASP A 170 3.51 17.82 -0.88
CA ASP A 170 3.56 16.60 -0.06
C ASP A 170 4.05 15.42 -0.91
N ALA A 171 4.52 14.37 -0.25
CA ALA A 171 4.86 13.12 -0.91
C ALA A 171 3.64 12.49 -1.59
N ASN A 172 3.93 11.70 -2.61
CA ASN A 172 2.98 11.06 -3.50
C ASN A 172 3.62 9.77 -4.03
N PRO A 173 2.88 8.90 -4.75
CA PRO A 173 3.40 7.62 -5.26
C PRO A 173 4.62 7.74 -6.21
N GLY A 174 5.06 8.97 -6.54
CA GLY A 174 6.28 9.28 -7.28
C GLY A 174 7.48 9.72 -6.42
N THR A 175 7.39 9.72 -5.09
CA THR A 175 8.46 10.10 -4.16
C THR A 175 9.24 8.85 -3.75
N PHE A 176 10.52 8.75 -4.12
CA PHE A 176 11.34 7.55 -3.89
C PHE A 176 12.75 7.88 -3.40
N TYR A 177 13.42 6.86 -2.83
CA TYR A 177 14.83 6.79 -2.44
C TYR A 177 15.33 7.76 -1.37
N SER A 178 14.49 8.61 -0.79
CA SER A 178 14.88 9.55 0.25
C SER A 178 15.10 8.82 1.57
N ALA A 179 16.15 9.14 2.31
CA ALA A 179 16.44 8.43 3.56
C ALA A 179 16.99 9.36 4.62
N LEU A 180 16.76 9.01 5.89
CA LEU A 180 17.40 9.69 7.01
C LEU A 180 17.96 8.64 7.97
N SER A 181 19.29 8.64 8.16
CA SER A 181 19.97 7.58 8.90
C SER A 181 21.02 8.11 9.87
N ASN A 182 21.14 7.46 11.04
CA ASN A 182 22.20 7.69 12.04
C ASN A 182 22.24 9.13 12.60
N ILE A 183 21.07 9.77 12.73
CA ILE A 183 20.86 11.12 13.28
C ILE A 183 19.78 11.02 14.37
N ASP A 184 20.11 11.36 15.61
CA ASP A 184 19.17 11.31 16.74
C ASP A 184 18.33 12.60 16.83
N PHE A 185 17.17 12.53 17.48
CA PHE A 185 16.23 13.66 17.65
C PHE A 185 15.97 13.96 19.13
N GLU A 186 16.04 15.23 19.52
CA GLU A 186 15.71 15.70 20.86
C GLU A 186 14.63 16.79 20.82
N ILE A 187 13.52 16.59 21.53
CA ILE A 187 12.43 17.58 21.64
C ILE A 187 12.41 18.19 23.05
N GLY A 188 12.72 19.49 23.11
CA GLY A 188 12.68 20.31 24.32
C GLY A 188 11.28 20.49 24.91
N LYS A 189 11.24 21.05 26.12
CA LYS A 189 10.01 21.28 26.89
C LYS A 189 9.14 22.35 26.24
N GLY A 190 7.82 22.21 26.35
CA GLY A 190 6.86 23.20 25.84
C GLY A 190 6.56 23.08 24.34
N ASN A 191 7.11 22.06 23.68
CA ASN A 191 6.89 21.76 22.26
C ASN A 191 5.86 20.62 22.10
N ALA A 192 4.68 20.75 22.71
CA ALA A 192 3.71 19.65 22.83
C ALA A 192 3.10 19.16 21.50
N ALA A 193 3.24 19.95 20.41
CA ALA A 193 2.81 19.60 19.07
C ALA A 193 3.96 19.10 18.17
N ALA A 194 5.20 19.05 18.67
CA ALA A 194 6.34 18.68 17.86
C ALA A 194 6.35 17.20 17.50
N VAL A 195 6.64 16.93 16.23
CA VAL A 195 7.03 15.62 15.70
C VAL A 195 8.44 15.71 15.12
N GLY A 196 9.26 14.68 15.29
CA GLY A 196 10.63 14.65 14.79
C GLY A 196 10.68 14.64 13.27
N ILE A 197 10.02 13.65 12.66
CA ILE A 197 9.97 13.48 11.21
C ILE A 197 8.51 13.28 10.78
N ARG A 198 8.06 14.03 9.78
CA ARG A 198 6.94 13.64 8.92
C ARG A 198 7.50 12.74 7.83
N PHE A 199 7.30 11.43 7.97
CA PHE A 199 7.89 10.42 7.11
C PHE A 199 6.82 9.88 6.18
N HIS A 200 6.57 10.57 5.08
CA HIS A 200 5.56 10.21 4.08
C HIS A 200 6.27 10.13 2.73
N GLY A 201 6.02 9.05 1.99
CA GLY A 201 6.92 8.60 0.93
C GLY A 201 6.47 7.31 0.25
N ALA A 202 7.32 6.73 -0.59
CA ALA A 202 7.11 5.47 -1.30
C ALA A 202 8.40 4.62 -1.36
N GLN A 203 8.61 3.79 -2.38
CA GLN A 203 9.68 2.77 -2.44
C GLN A 203 11.10 3.32 -2.17
N HIS A 204 11.90 2.55 -1.44
CA HIS A 204 13.23 2.91 -0.93
C HIS A 204 13.28 4.19 -0.06
N ASP A 205 12.13 4.74 0.36
CA ASP A 205 12.13 5.73 1.43
C ASP A 205 12.28 5.02 2.79
N TYR A 206 13.35 5.34 3.54
CA TYR A 206 13.62 4.67 4.82
C TYR A 206 14.19 5.55 5.94
N LEU A 207 14.01 5.08 7.18
CA LEU A 207 14.64 5.62 8.39
C LEU A 207 15.48 4.54 9.08
N SER A 208 16.75 4.80 9.40
CA SER A 208 17.54 3.81 10.16
C SER A 208 18.45 4.39 11.24
N HIS A 209 18.65 3.64 12.32
CA HIS A 209 19.60 3.96 13.39
C HIS A 209 19.32 5.32 14.09
N ILE A 210 18.12 5.50 14.67
CA ILE A 210 17.70 6.80 15.27
C ILE A 210 17.20 6.62 16.70
N ASP A 211 17.75 7.40 17.64
CA ASP A 211 17.13 7.64 18.94
C ASP A 211 16.21 8.87 18.88
N PHE A 212 14.92 8.70 19.20
CA PHE A 212 13.95 9.77 19.37
C PHE A 212 13.72 10.06 20.86
N HIS A 213 14.35 11.11 21.38
CA HIS A 213 14.09 11.67 22.71
C HIS A 213 12.94 12.69 22.67
N ILE A 214 11.71 12.18 22.57
CA ILE A 214 10.49 12.95 22.28
C ILE A 214 10.06 13.81 23.48
N GLY A 215 10.35 13.38 24.71
CA GLY A 215 10.09 14.18 25.91
C GLY A 215 8.61 14.59 26.05
N SER A 216 8.33 15.89 26.02
CA SER A 216 6.95 16.43 26.03
C SER A 216 6.26 16.49 24.66
N GLY A 217 6.96 16.18 23.57
CA GLY A 217 6.45 16.21 22.20
C GLY A 217 5.30 15.25 21.92
N LEU A 218 4.79 15.35 20.69
CA LEU A 218 3.69 14.55 20.17
C LEU A 218 4.18 13.14 19.79
N ALA A 219 5.10 13.05 18.82
CA ALA A 219 5.63 11.78 18.32
C ALA A 219 7.11 11.91 17.88
N GLY A 220 7.78 10.79 17.67
CA GLY A 220 9.04 10.74 16.93
C GLY A 220 8.78 10.85 15.43
N VAL A 221 7.83 10.06 14.94
CA VAL A 221 7.43 9.97 13.53
C VAL A 221 5.93 10.25 13.35
N HIS A 222 5.58 10.98 12.29
CA HIS A 222 4.21 11.32 11.87
C HIS A 222 3.96 10.90 10.41
N GLN A 223 2.90 10.12 10.19
CA GLN A 223 2.69 9.27 9.01
C GLN A 223 3.88 8.32 8.78
N VAL A 224 3.77 7.40 7.83
CA VAL A 224 4.85 6.44 7.51
C VAL A 224 5.05 6.31 5.99
N ALA A 225 6.12 5.64 5.57
CA ALA A 225 6.44 5.35 4.17
C ALA A 225 6.76 3.85 4.02
N ASN A 226 7.80 3.48 3.27
CA ASN A 226 8.13 2.09 2.93
C ASN A 226 8.77 1.30 4.11
N GLU A 227 9.92 1.72 4.64
CA GLU A 227 10.68 0.92 5.62
C GLU A 227 11.27 1.75 6.78
N ALA A 228 11.46 1.13 7.96
CA ALA A 228 12.37 1.65 8.98
C ALA A 228 12.96 0.59 9.95
N GLU A 229 14.21 0.77 10.36
CA GLU A 229 14.95 -0.17 11.23
C GLU A 229 15.79 0.50 12.35
N ASP A 230 16.06 -0.23 13.44
CA ASP A 230 16.85 0.24 14.61
C ASP A 230 16.43 1.65 15.13
N LEU A 231 15.12 1.88 15.20
CA LEU A 231 14.55 3.11 15.77
C LEU A 231 14.22 2.92 17.26
N ARG A 232 14.50 3.93 18.09
CA ARG A 232 14.28 3.86 19.55
C ARG A 232 13.58 5.09 20.09
N PHE A 233 12.35 4.91 20.59
CA PHE A 233 11.43 5.98 20.96
C PHE A 233 11.31 6.14 22.48
N PHE A 234 11.77 7.27 23.01
CA PHE A 234 11.82 7.56 24.45
C PHE A 234 10.86 8.70 24.84
N GLY A 235 9.81 8.37 25.59
CA GLY A 235 8.78 9.32 26.00
C GLY A 235 7.87 9.75 24.84
N GLY A 236 7.35 10.98 24.86
CA GLY A 236 6.36 11.46 23.89
C GLY A 236 4.91 11.11 24.25
N ARG A 237 3.95 11.61 23.47
CA ARG A 237 2.55 11.17 23.54
C ARG A 237 2.42 9.80 22.88
N TYR A 238 3.00 9.71 21.69
CA TYR A 238 3.23 8.50 20.89
C TYR A 238 4.72 8.36 20.54
N GLY A 239 5.12 7.20 20.06
CA GLY A 239 6.41 7.00 19.37
C GLY A 239 6.22 7.25 17.88
N ILE A 240 5.25 6.56 17.29
CA ILE A 240 4.77 6.78 15.91
C ILE A 240 3.28 7.17 15.97
N LEU A 241 2.91 8.20 15.22
CA LEU A 241 1.52 8.53 14.84
C LEU A 241 1.39 8.22 13.35
N ALA A 242 0.99 6.99 13.02
CA ALA A 242 0.99 6.49 11.65
C ALA A 242 -0.27 6.89 10.88
N GLU A 243 -0.14 6.88 9.56
CA GLU A 243 -1.17 7.02 8.53
C GLU A 243 -0.58 6.34 7.27
N LYS A 244 -1.44 5.91 6.34
CA LYS A 244 -1.04 5.33 5.04
C LYS A 244 0.24 5.93 4.45
N PRO A 245 1.19 5.09 3.98
CA PRO A 245 2.21 5.50 3.00
C PRO A 245 1.59 6.25 1.82
N SER A 246 2.39 7.05 1.12
CA SER A 246 1.86 7.90 0.03
C SER A 246 1.23 7.14 -1.15
N PRO A 247 1.56 5.85 -1.42
CA PRO A 247 0.81 5.03 -2.36
C PRO A 247 -0.21 4.06 -1.71
N ALA A 248 -0.40 4.14 -0.38
CA ALA A 248 -1.32 3.35 0.45
C ALA A 248 -1.00 1.84 0.52
N TRP A 249 0.28 1.50 0.73
CA TRP A 249 0.78 0.12 0.89
C TRP A 249 1.16 -0.17 2.35
N GLN A 250 1.86 -1.28 2.57
CA GLN A 250 2.50 -1.63 3.84
C GLN A 250 3.56 -0.61 4.28
N PHE A 251 3.77 -0.53 5.59
CA PHE A 251 4.96 0.01 6.20
C PHE A 251 5.60 -1.07 7.09
N THR A 252 6.87 -1.37 6.85
CA THR A 252 7.64 -2.31 7.67
C THR A 252 8.52 -1.60 8.69
N LEU A 253 8.41 -2.01 9.97
CA LEU A 253 9.26 -1.55 11.07
C LEU A 253 10.01 -2.73 11.71
N ILE A 254 11.33 -2.67 11.75
CA ILE A 254 12.21 -3.77 12.14
C ILE A 254 13.09 -3.38 13.34
N ASP A 255 13.37 -4.34 14.24
CA ASP A 255 14.36 -4.26 15.32
C ASP A 255 14.21 -3.04 16.29
N SER A 256 13.02 -2.42 16.33
CA SER A 256 12.81 -1.12 16.96
C SER A 256 12.20 -1.20 18.37
N GLN A 257 12.34 -0.12 19.15
CA GLN A 257 12.10 -0.11 20.61
C GLN A 257 11.29 1.10 21.06
N PHE A 258 10.28 0.87 21.92
CA PHE A 258 9.40 1.90 22.44
C PHE A 258 9.40 1.87 23.97
N GLU A 259 9.80 2.97 24.61
CA GLU A 259 9.78 3.10 26.07
C GLU A 259 9.12 4.39 26.56
N GLY A 260 8.05 4.24 27.35
CA GLY A 260 7.49 5.31 28.19
C GLY A 260 6.59 6.34 27.50
N GLN A 261 6.02 6.04 26.34
CA GLN A 261 4.98 6.86 25.70
C GLN A 261 3.75 7.04 26.61
N ARG A 262 3.13 8.23 26.57
CA ARG A 262 2.03 8.60 27.49
C ARG A 262 0.65 8.03 27.13
N GLU A 263 0.39 7.72 25.86
CA GLU A 263 -0.90 7.19 25.40
C GLU A 263 -0.77 5.83 24.73
N ALA A 264 -0.03 5.74 23.63
CA ALA A 264 0.29 4.49 22.93
C ALA A 264 1.73 4.52 22.39
N ALA A 265 2.37 3.38 22.14
CA ALA A 265 3.66 3.36 21.44
C ALA A 265 3.50 3.73 19.95
N ILE A 266 2.53 3.10 19.29
CA ILE A 266 2.07 3.39 17.94
C ILE A 266 0.57 3.68 18.02
N ARG A 267 0.15 4.84 17.51
CA ARG A 267 -1.24 5.06 17.09
C ARG A 267 -1.30 4.82 15.59
N GLU A 268 -2.26 4.00 15.17
CA GLU A 268 -2.31 3.36 13.85
C GLU A 268 -3.55 3.89 13.09
N HIS A 269 -3.37 4.17 11.79
CA HIS A 269 -4.42 4.64 10.88
C HIS A 269 -4.21 4.13 9.43
N GLU A 270 -4.68 2.90 9.15
CA GLU A 270 -4.63 2.22 7.84
C GLU A 270 -3.21 2.06 7.23
N ALA A 271 -2.16 2.03 8.06
CA ALA A 271 -0.76 2.00 7.64
C ALA A 271 -0.24 0.61 7.25
N SER A 272 -1.08 -0.44 7.31
CA SER A 272 -0.77 -1.82 6.92
C SER A 272 0.51 -2.35 7.58
N LEU A 273 0.60 -2.16 8.89
CA LEU A 273 1.85 -2.29 9.65
C LEU A 273 2.42 -3.72 9.66
N THR A 274 3.69 -3.85 9.30
CA THR A 274 4.47 -5.08 9.40
C THR A 274 5.58 -4.90 10.44
N LEU A 275 5.47 -5.57 11.59
CA LEU A 275 6.34 -5.37 12.75
C LEU A 275 7.20 -6.60 13.03
N VAL A 276 8.53 -6.51 12.86
CA VAL A 276 9.46 -7.63 13.10
C VAL A 276 10.44 -7.32 14.23
N ASN A 277 10.49 -8.20 15.24
CA ASN A 277 11.43 -8.12 16.39
C ASN A 277 11.36 -6.79 17.18
N ASN A 278 10.18 -6.18 17.25
CA ASN A 278 9.96 -4.92 17.97
C ASN A 278 9.77 -5.14 19.47
N SER A 279 10.06 -4.13 20.28
CA SER A 279 9.85 -4.17 21.74
C SER A 279 9.10 -2.96 22.27
N PHE A 280 8.12 -3.22 23.14
CA PHE A 280 7.22 -2.24 23.73
C PHE A 280 7.29 -2.33 25.24
N ARG A 281 7.69 -1.25 25.92
CA ARG A 281 7.96 -1.25 27.35
C ARG A 281 7.37 -0.05 28.08
N ASN A 282 6.72 -0.31 29.23
CA ASN A 282 6.21 0.72 30.14
C ASN A 282 5.21 1.69 29.48
N VAL A 283 4.40 1.21 28.52
CA VAL A 283 3.39 2.00 27.79
C VAL A 283 1.96 1.64 28.22
N PRO A 284 0.95 2.51 28.02
CA PRO A 284 -0.44 2.14 28.25
C PRO A 284 -0.95 1.16 27.18
N VAL A 285 -0.76 1.52 25.91
CA VAL A 285 -1.07 0.67 24.75
C VAL A 285 0.20 0.52 23.90
N ALA A 286 0.44 -0.63 23.29
CA ALA A 286 1.50 -0.74 22.29
C ALA A 286 1.01 -0.27 20.91
N ILE A 287 -0.07 -0.86 20.39
CA ILE A 287 -0.65 -0.51 19.08
C ILE A 287 -2.13 -0.15 19.28
N ASP A 288 -2.53 1.07 18.91
CA ASP A 288 -3.89 1.60 19.06
C ASP A 288 -4.47 1.96 17.67
N ILE A 289 -5.22 1.03 17.06
CA ILE A 289 -5.89 1.22 15.75
C ILE A 289 -7.06 2.19 15.93
N ASP A 290 -7.11 3.27 15.15
CA ASP A 290 -8.06 4.36 15.35
C ASP A 290 -9.54 3.91 15.32
N PRO A 291 -10.46 4.55 16.07
CA PRO A 291 -11.87 4.17 16.13
C PRO A 291 -12.54 4.12 14.75
N GLU A 292 -13.30 3.06 14.50
CA GLU A 292 -14.08 2.84 13.27
C GLU A 292 -13.24 2.63 11.99
N TYR A 293 -11.93 2.40 12.14
CA TYR A 293 -10.99 2.08 11.06
C TYR A 293 -10.49 0.63 11.13
N SER A 294 -10.20 0.07 9.96
CA SER A 294 -9.62 -1.26 9.74
C SER A 294 -8.16 -1.16 9.34
N ASP A 295 -7.36 -2.19 9.61
CA ASP A 295 -5.94 -2.25 9.22
C ASP A 295 -5.46 -3.69 8.99
N TRP A 296 -4.40 -3.84 8.18
CA TRP A 296 -3.66 -5.07 7.92
C TRP A 296 -2.39 -5.13 8.79
N LEU A 297 -2.55 -5.46 10.07
CA LEU A 297 -1.46 -5.53 11.04
C LEU A 297 -0.85 -6.94 11.09
N TRP A 298 0.45 -7.06 10.82
CA TRP A 298 1.24 -8.28 11.08
C TRP A 298 2.36 -8.03 12.10
N VAL A 299 2.47 -8.89 13.11
CA VAL A 299 3.50 -8.79 14.15
C VAL A 299 4.24 -10.11 14.32
N LYS A 300 5.56 -10.11 14.14
CA LYS A 300 6.43 -11.29 14.30
C LYS A 300 7.48 -11.05 15.38
N ASN A 301 7.76 -12.06 16.20
CA ASN A 301 8.91 -12.11 17.12
C ASN A 301 9.00 -10.95 18.15
N SER A 302 7.89 -10.27 18.44
CA SER A 302 7.89 -8.99 19.19
C SER A 302 7.59 -9.14 20.69
N ARG A 303 8.02 -8.16 21.50
CA ARG A 303 8.05 -8.24 22.97
C ARG A 303 7.23 -7.12 23.64
N PHE A 304 6.38 -7.49 24.59
CA PHE A 304 5.44 -6.58 25.26
C PHE A 304 5.60 -6.63 26.79
N GLU A 305 6.24 -5.62 27.39
CA GLU A 305 6.59 -5.60 28.81
C GLU A 305 5.93 -4.43 29.57
N ASN A 306 5.20 -4.75 30.64
CA ASN A 306 4.49 -3.78 31.46
C ASN A 306 3.51 -2.91 30.66
N VAL A 307 2.81 -3.50 29.67
CA VAL A 307 1.81 -2.78 28.87
C VAL A 307 0.48 -2.75 29.62
N SER A 308 0.09 -1.58 30.11
CA SER A 308 -0.87 -1.48 31.22
C SER A 308 -2.36 -1.47 30.84
N LYS A 309 -2.72 -1.31 29.56
CA LYS A 309 -4.11 -1.37 29.06
C LYS A 309 -4.36 -2.49 28.04
N ALA A 310 -3.55 -2.56 26.99
CA ALA A 310 -3.63 -3.58 25.93
C ALA A 310 -2.33 -3.60 25.09
N ALA A 311 -1.86 -4.76 24.62
CA ALA A 311 -0.82 -4.78 23.58
C ALA A 311 -1.38 -4.21 22.26
N ILE A 312 -2.53 -4.70 21.81
CA ILE A 312 -3.21 -4.26 20.59
C ILE A 312 -4.64 -3.86 20.91
N VAL A 313 -5.07 -2.66 20.51
CA VAL A 313 -6.48 -2.28 20.43
C VAL A 313 -6.93 -2.42 18.98
N ILE A 314 -7.83 -3.37 18.74
CA ILE A 314 -8.44 -3.69 17.45
C ILE A 314 -9.71 -2.87 17.31
N SER A 315 -9.93 -2.32 16.13
CA SER A 315 -11.04 -1.45 15.74
C SER A 315 -11.70 -2.02 14.48
N ALA A 316 -12.93 -1.62 14.19
CA ALA A 316 -13.73 -2.16 13.08
C ALA A 316 -13.73 -3.71 13.03
N GLU A 317 -13.92 -4.39 14.17
CA GLU A 317 -13.72 -5.84 14.35
C GLU A 317 -14.59 -6.76 13.46
N ASN A 318 -15.55 -6.20 12.71
CA ASN A 318 -16.43 -6.93 11.79
C ASN A 318 -16.26 -6.48 10.32
N ASN A 319 -15.18 -5.77 9.99
CA ASN A 319 -14.82 -5.42 8.62
C ASN A 319 -13.88 -6.49 8.01
N VAL A 320 -14.01 -6.74 6.70
CA VAL A 320 -13.15 -7.68 5.96
C VAL A 320 -11.70 -7.22 5.86
N TYR A 321 -11.48 -5.89 5.84
CA TYR A 321 -10.15 -5.27 5.81
C TYR A 321 -9.45 -5.25 7.18
N THR A 322 -10.15 -5.60 8.27
CA THR A 322 -9.51 -5.74 9.59
C THR A 322 -8.82 -7.09 9.66
N GLN A 323 -7.51 -7.12 9.37
CA GLN A 323 -6.71 -8.33 9.24
C GLN A 323 -5.52 -8.25 10.22
N ILE A 324 -5.69 -8.85 11.40
CA ILE A 324 -4.76 -8.72 12.53
C ILE A 324 -4.07 -10.06 12.78
N GLY A 325 -2.77 -10.14 12.58
CA GLY A 325 -1.95 -11.33 12.78
C GLY A 325 -0.77 -11.10 13.73
N VAL A 326 -0.51 -12.04 14.63
CA VAL A 326 0.65 -12.06 15.52
C VAL A 326 1.20 -13.47 15.63
N GLU A 327 2.52 -13.64 15.44
CA GLU A 327 3.22 -14.91 15.57
C GLU A 327 4.49 -14.77 16.43
N ASP A 328 4.71 -15.74 17.33
CA ASP A 328 5.86 -15.83 18.24
C ASP A 328 6.15 -14.54 19.07
N ALA A 329 5.11 -13.90 19.59
CA ALA A 329 5.26 -12.74 20.47
C ALA A 329 5.37 -13.15 21.95
N VAL A 330 6.08 -12.37 22.78
CA VAL A 330 6.21 -12.63 24.22
C VAL A 330 5.76 -11.46 25.08
N ALA A 331 5.04 -11.75 26.15
CA ALA A 331 4.38 -10.77 27.01
C ALA A 331 4.70 -10.99 28.49
N ALA A 332 4.97 -9.90 29.22
CA ALA A 332 5.17 -9.90 30.67
C ALA A 332 4.48 -8.70 31.30
N ASN A 333 3.67 -8.93 32.34
CA ASN A 333 2.86 -7.89 33.01
C ASN A 333 1.93 -7.13 32.04
N THR A 334 1.50 -7.80 30.96
CA THR A 334 0.57 -7.31 29.94
C THR A 334 -0.67 -8.21 29.99
N PRO A 335 -1.62 -7.98 30.90
CA PRO A 335 -2.73 -8.92 31.16
C PRO A 335 -3.77 -8.97 30.03
N VAL A 336 -3.85 -7.90 29.23
CA VAL A 336 -4.65 -7.82 28.01
C VAL A 336 -3.66 -7.74 26.85
N PHE A 337 -3.64 -8.77 26.03
CA PHE A 337 -2.91 -8.76 24.77
C PHE A 337 -3.73 -8.04 23.70
N ALA A 338 -4.88 -8.58 23.31
CA ALA A 338 -5.79 -7.92 22.36
C ALA A 338 -7.04 -7.40 23.08
N ARG A 339 -7.45 -6.18 22.75
CA ARG A 339 -8.74 -5.58 23.13
C ARG A 339 -9.50 -5.19 21.87
N PHE A 340 -10.74 -5.61 21.76
CA PHE A 340 -11.64 -5.20 20.68
C PHE A 340 -12.42 -3.97 21.11
N ARG A 341 -12.46 -2.93 20.28
CA ARG A 341 -13.00 -1.61 20.64
C ARG A 341 -14.53 -1.63 20.76
N GLU A 342 -15.21 -2.24 19.80
CA GLU A 342 -16.67 -2.24 19.70
C GLU A 342 -17.32 -3.23 20.69
N SER A 343 -16.96 -4.51 20.67
CA SER A 343 -17.48 -5.52 21.59
C SER A 343 -16.96 -5.41 23.03
N GLY A 344 -15.82 -4.72 23.24
CA GLY A 344 -15.12 -4.70 24.52
C GLY A 344 -14.47 -6.03 24.91
N LYS A 345 -14.46 -7.03 24.02
CA LYS A 345 -13.81 -8.33 24.20
C LYS A 345 -12.32 -8.14 24.48
N THR A 346 -11.74 -9.02 25.31
CA THR A 346 -10.30 -9.04 25.59
C THR A 346 -9.74 -10.45 25.51
N LEU A 347 -8.46 -10.55 25.16
CA LEU A 347 -7.67 -11.79 25.10
C LEU A 347 -6.31 -11.54 25.76
N GLY A 348 -5.77 -12.51 26.49
CA GLY A 348 -4.50 -12.40 27.20
C GLY A 348 -4.37 -13.42 28.32
N HIS A 349 -3.23 -13.41 29.01
CA HIS A 349 -2.97 -14.22 30.20
C HIS A 349 -2.35 -13.38 31.32
N ALA A 350 -2.48 -13.86 32.56
CA ALA A 350 -1.77 -13.29 33.69
C ALA A 350 -0.29 -13.75 33.73
N GLY A 351 0.60 -12.89 34.22
CA GLY A 351 2.02 -13.22 34.41
C GLY A 351 2.86 -13.03 33.14
N MET A 352 3.66 -14.04 32.80
CA MET A 352 4.50 -14.12 31.60
C MET A 352 3.96 -15.20 30.67
N TYR A 353 3.88 -14.92 29.36
CA TYR A 353 3.36 -15.85 28.37
C TYR A 353 3.91 -15.57 26.97
N GLU A 354 3.90 -16.60 26.13
CA GLU A 354 4.14 -16.53 24.68
C GLU A 354 2.77 -16.53 23.98
N VAL A 355 2.53 -15.58 23.09
CA VAL A 355 1.46 -15.63 22.09
C VAL A 355 2.07 -16.23 20.83
N ARG A 356 1.89 -17.54 20.68
CA ARG A 356 2.34 -18.26 19.49
C ARG A 356 1.59 -17.80 18.25
N ASN A 357 0.29 -17.55 18.42
CA ASN A 357 -0.58 -17.21 17.31
C ASN A 357 -1.79 -16.38 17.77
N LEU A 358 -1.98 -15.20 17.17
CA LEU A 358 -3.26 -14.48 17.16
C LEU A 358 -3.60 -14.21 15.70
N ASN A 359 -4.81 -14.55 15.26
CA ASN A 359 -5.35 -14.05 14.00
C ASN A 359 -6.78 -13.54 14.24
N HIS A 360 -7.13 -12.41 13.64
CA HIS A 360 -8.48 -11.89 13.57
C HIS A 360 -8.73 -11.25 12.20
N GLY A 361 -9.97 -11.31 11.74
CA GLY A 361 -10.39 -10.91 10.40
C GLY A 361 -11.08 -12.05 9.68
N LEU A 362 -11.21 -11.94 8.36
CA LEU A 362 -11.81 -12.98 7.53
C LEU A 362 -10.92 -14.23 7.46
N ILE A 363 -11.42 -15.36 7.96
CA ILE A 363 -10.69 -16.63 8.01
C ILE A 363 -11.33 -17.59 7.00
N LEU A 364 -10.52 -18.12 6.09
CA LEU A 364 -10.90 -19.22 5.21
C LEU A 364 -10.51 -20.54 5.87
N LYS A 365 -11.40 -21.53 5.78
CA LYS A 365 -11.18 -22.87 6.36
C LYS A 365 -10.41 -23.78 5.41
N SER A 366 -10.59 -23.62 4.11
CA SER A 366 -9.87 -24.31 3.03
C SER A 366 -9.98 -23.49 1.74
N PRO A 367 -9.13 -23.74 0.72
CA PRO A 367 -9.32 -23.18 -0.61
C PRO A 367 -10.74 -23.44 -1.14
N GLY A 368 -11.32 -22.46 -1.84
CA GLY A 368 -12.67 -22.55 -2.41
C GLY A 368 -13.85 -22.38 -1.45
N GLU A 369 -13.64 -22.30 -0.12
CA GLU A 369 -14.68 -21.87 0.81
C GLU A 369 -14.66 -20.34 0.97
N MET A 370 -15.84 -19.69 1.01
CA MET A 370 -15.96 -18.27 1.37
C MET A 370 -15.65 -18.06 2.84
N GLY A 371 -15.04 -16.93 3.18
CA GLY A 371 -14.48 -16.69 4.51
C GLY A 371 -15.53 -16.31 5.55
N LYS A 372 -15.15 -16.40 6.83
CA LYS A 372 -15.94 -15.88 7.96
C LYS A 372 -15.06 -15.11 8.91
N ILE A 373 -15.54 -13.95 9.37
CA ILE A 373 -14.82 -13.17 10.38
C ILE A 373 -14.78 -13.95 11.69
N GLY A 374 -13.59 -14.04 12.29
CA GLY A 374 -13.39 -14.81 13.51
C GLY A 374 -12.12 -14.42 14.26
N THR A 375 -11.78 -15.19 15.29
CA THR A 375 -10.50 -15.05 16.00
C THR A 375 -9.91 -16.41 16.31
N ARG A 376 -8.62 -16.62 16.01
CA ARG A 376 -7.80 -17.72 16.53
C ARG A 376 -6.80 -17.13 17.53
N PHE A 377 -6.68 -17.70 18.74
CA PHE A 377 -5.71 -17.24 19.75
C PHE A 377 -5.12 -18.43 20.49
N GLU A 378 -3.81 -18.63 20.35
CA GLU A 378 -3.00 -19.59 21.10
C GLU A 378 -1.94 -18.84 21.90
N ALA A 379 -1.98 -18.99 23.22
CA ALA A 379 -0.98 -18.47 24.13
C ALA A 379 -0.63 -19.51 25.20
N VAL A 380 0.64 -19.54 25.62
CA VAL A 380 1.17 -20.49 26.61
C VAL A 380 1.91 -19.77 27.73
N PRO A 381 1.68 -20.13 29.02
CA PRO A 381 2.41 -19.53 30.14
C PRO A 381 3.92 -19.82 30.08
N LEU A 382 4.73 -18.83 30.46
CA LEU A 382 6.19 -18.93 30.55
C LEU A 382 6.65 -18.88 32.01
N ALA A 383 7.63 -19.71 32.36
CA ALA A 383 8.27 -19.69 33.69
C ALA A 383 9.22 -18.48 33.87
N ALA A 384 9.80 -18.00 32.78
CA ALA A 384 10.63 -16.81 32.71
C ALA A 384 10.56 -16.22 31.28
N MET A 385 10.76 -14.92 31.13
CA MET A 385 10.89 -14.32 29.79
C MET A 385 12.18 -14.81 29.10
N PRO A 386 12.13 -15.12 27.79
CA PRO A 386 13.34 -15.44 27.04
C PRO A 386 14.28 -14.24 26.94
N ALA A 387 15.53 -14.51 26.57
CA ALA A 387 16.45 -13.46 26.13
C ALA A 387 15.87 -12.73 24.90
N PRO A 388 16.17 -11.43 24.69
CA PRO A 388 15.91 -10.78 23.42
C PRO A 388 16.56 -11.57 22.27
N LEU A 389 15.87 -11.62 21.13
CA LEU A 389 16.42 -12.21 19.91
C LEU A 389 17.55 -11.33 19.37
N PRO A 390 18.50 -11.90 18.58
CA PRO A 390 19.39 -11.07 17.78
C PRO A 390 18.57 -10.23 16.77
N PRO A 391 19.14 -9.12 16.27
CA PRO A 391 18.55 -8.35 15.18
C PRO A 391 18.10 -9.23 14.00
N ALA A 392 16.95 -8.90 13.41
CA ALA A 392 16.41 -9.53 12.22
C ALA A 392 17.23 -9.18 10.97
N ILE A 393 17.79 -7.96 10.93
CA ILE A 393 18.78 -7.52 9.95
C ILE A 393 20.16 -7.55 10.60
N ARG A 394 21.13 -8.24 9.96
CA ARG A 394 22.50 -8.32 10.50
C ARG A 394 23.22 -6.98 10.31
N PRO A 395 24.01 -6.52 11.30
CA PRO A 395 24.74 -5.26 11.16
C PRO A 395 25.80 -5.35 10.05
N LEU A 396 25.98 -4.24 9.34
CA LEU A 396 27.13 -4.02 8.46
C LEU A 396 28.46 -4.05 9.25
N PRO A 397 29.60 -4.40 8.63
CA PRO A 397 30.91 -4.25 9.26
C PRO A 397 31.16 -2.79 9.69
N PRO A 398 31.98 -2.53 10.73
CA PRO A 398 32.33 -1.17 11.13
C PRO A 398 32.96 -0.36 9.99
N THR A 399 32.63 0.92 9.86
CA THR A 399 33.15 1.78 8.77
C THR A 399 34.68 1.91 8.72
N THR A 400 35.38 1.57 9.81
CA THR A 400 36.84 1.48 9.84
C THR A 400 37.42 0.34 9.01
N GLU A 401 36.63 -0.65 8.62
CA GLU A 401 37.02 -1.76 7.74
C GLU A 401 36.75 -1.46 6.25
N TRP A 402 36.04 -0.38 5.95
CA TRP A 402 35.54 -0.11 4.60
C TRP A 402 36.63 0.51 3.72
N VAL A 403 36.96 -0.16 2.62
CA VAL A 403 37.89 0.37 1.62
C VAL A 403 37.09 1.01 0.48
N ASN A 404 37.30 2.31 0.24
CA ASN A 404 36.72 3.01 -0.90
C ASN A 404 37.30 2.44 -2.21
N ILE A 405 36.44 1.91 -3.08
CA ILE A 405 36.85 1.21 -4.31
C ILE A 405 37.65 2.10 -5.28
N HIS A 406 37.46 3.43 -5.28
CA HIS A 406 38.27 4.36 -6.09
C HIS A 406 39.75 4.34 -5.71
N THR A 407 40.09 4.04 -4.45
CA THR A 407 41.49 3.88 -4.00
C THR A 407 42.17 2.64 -4.58
N LEU A 408 41.39 1.70 -5.12
CA LEU A 408 41.85 0.49 -5.79
C LEU A 408 41.87 0.64 -7.33
N GLY A 409 41.57 1.85 -7.84
CA GLY A 409 41.74 2.23 -9.25
C GLY A 409 40.46 2.33 -10.09
N VAL A 410 39.34 1.81 -9.59
CA VAL A 410 38.00 1.88 -10.22
C VAL A 410 37.58 3.35 -10.42
N LYS A 411 36.81 3.65 -11.49
CA LYS A 411 36.46 5.03 -11.87
C LYS A 411 35.04 5.46 -11.53
N GLY A 412 34.03 4.62 -11.78
CA GLY A 412 32.62 4.97 -11.55
C GLY A 412 32.14 6.19 -12.37
N ASP A 413 32.77 6.47 -13.51
CA ASP A 413 32.57 7.70 -14.30
C ASP A 413 31.49 7.58 -15.40
N GLY A 414 30.83 6.42 -15.51
CA GLY A 414 29.83 6.10 -16.52
C GLY A 414 30.39 5.90 -17.93
N LYS A 415 31.70 5.69 -18.09
CA LYS A 415 32.37 5.58 -19.41
C LYS A 415 33.50 4.54 -19.43
N THR A 416 34.30 4.48 -18.37
CA THR A 416 35.41 3.55 -18.23
C THR A 416 34.87 2.15 -17.97
N ASP A 417 35.32 1.16 -18.76
CA ASP A 417 35.11 -0.25 -18.46
C ASP A 417 35.88 -0.62 -17.19
N ASP A 418 35.18 -0.65 -16.06
CA ASP A 418 35.74 -0.89 -14.75
C ASP A 418 35.80 -2.40 -14.41
N THR A 419 35.25 -3.29 -15.26
CA THR A 419 35.08 -4.74 -15.03
C THR A 419 36.27 -5.41 -14.35
N ALA A 420 37.46 -5.33 -14.97
CA ALA A 420 38.66 -6.00 -14.48
C ALA A 420 39.17 -5.41 -13.15
N THR A 421 38.98 -4.10 -12.95
CA THR A 421 39.42 -3.38 -11.76
C THR A 421 38.48 -3.62 -10.57
N ILE A 422 37.16 -3.72 -10.83
CA ILE A 422 36.16 -4.13 -9.85
C ILE A 422 36.42 -5.57 -9.40
N GLN A 423 36.64 -6.49 -10.34
CA GLN A 423 36.97 -7.88 -9.99
C GLN A 423 38.26 -7.95 -9.17
N HIS A 424 39.31 -7.21 -9.56
CA HIS A 424 40.54 -7.14 -8.77
C HIS A 424 40.32 -6.60 -7.36
N ALA A 425 39.52 -5.54 -7.20
CA ALA A 425 39.16 -5.00 -5.90
C ALA A 425 38.44 -6.03 -5.01
N ILE A 426 37.51 -6.79 -5.59
CA ILE A 426 36.80 -7.89 -4.91
C ILE A 426 37.75 -9.03 -4.56
N ASP A 427 38.69 -9.39 -5.44
CA ASP A 427 39.66 -10.46 -5.21
C ASP A 427 40.59 -10.10 -4.03
N THR A 428 41.08 -8.86 -3.96
CA THR A 428 42.04 -8.42 -2.94
C THR A 428 41.41 -7.97 -1.62
N THR A 429 40.19 -7.47 -1.65
CA THR A 429 39.58 -6.75 -0.51
C THR A 429 38.26 -7.39 -0.10
N ARG A 430 37.97 -7.44 1.20
CA ARG A 430 36.75 -8.07 1.72
C ARG A 430 35.56 -7.10 1.76
N VAL A 431 35.77 -5.91 2.33
CA VAL A 431 34.72 -4.91 2.58
C VAL A 431 34.97 -3.70 1.70
N LEU A 432 34.14 -3.54 0.68
CA LEU A 432 34.24 -2.48 -0.32
C LEU A 432 33.12 -1.46 -0.13
N TYR A 433 33.52 -0.22 0.11
CA TYR A 433 32.64 0.93 -0.02
C TYR A 433 32.63 1.41 -1.48
N ILE A 434 31.45 1.54 -2.05
CA ILE A 434 31.20 1.97 -3.42
C ILE A 434 30.58 3.39 -3.35
N PRO A 435 31.35 4.45 -3.63
CA PRO A 435 30.79 5.80 -3.68
C PRO A 435 29.79 5.97 -4.82
N SER A 436 29.00 7.04 -4.76
CA SER A 436 28.09 7.45 -5.83
C SER A 436 28.83 7.56 -7.17
N GLY A 437 28.41 6.77 -8.16
CA GLY A 437 29.06 6.59 -9.45
C GLY A 437 28.26 5.67 -10.37
N ARG A 438 28.62 5.65 -11.66
CA ARG A 438 28.13 4.68 -12.65
C ARG A 438 29.29 3.82 -13.10
N TYR A 439 29.25 2.55 -12.75
CA TYR A 439 30.35 1.60 -12.92
C TYR A 439 30.03 0.74 -14.16
N ILE A 440 30.69 1.01 -15.28
CA ILE A 440 30.42 0.27 -16.52
C ILE A 440 31.10 -1.09 -16.47
N VAL A 441 30.34 -2.13 -16.79
CA VAL A 441 30.75 -3.53 -16.71
C VAL A 441 30.43 -4.25 -18.03
N HIS A 442 31.32 -5.14 -18.49
CA HIS A 442 31.15 -5.94 -19.72
C HIS A 442 31.30 -7.46 -19.48
N ASP A 443 31.55 -7.91 -18.25
CA ASP A 443 31.54 -9.33 -17.83
C ASP A 443 30.99 -9.46 -16.41
N THR A 444 30.53 -10.65 -16.03
CA THR A 444 30.00 -10.96 -14.71
C THR A 444 31.02 -10.65 -13.61
N ILE A 445 30.64 -9.77 -12.69
CA ILE A 445 31.36 -9.51 -11.44
C ILE A 445 31.07 -10.65 -10.46
N ARG A 446 32.12 -11.34 -10.00
CA ARG A 446 32.01 -12.52 -9.12
C ARG A 446 32.49 -12.22 -7.72
N LEU A 447 31.61 -12.43 -6.75
CA LEU A 447 31.92 -12.19 -5.35
C LEU A 447 32.70 -13.38 -4.75
N LYS A 448 33.56 -13.11 -3.75
CA LYS A 448 34.16 -14.17 -2.92
C LYS A 448 33.16 -14.64 -1.86
N PRO A 449 33.38 -15.80 -1.20
CA PRO A 449 32.46 -16.31 -0.18
C PRO A 449 32.20 -15.40 1.02
N ASP A 450 33.00 -14.37 1.26
CA ASP A 450 32.90 -13.44 2.39
C ASP A 450 32.89 -11.96 1.97
N THR A 451 32.73 -11.67 0.67
CA THR A 451 32.69 -10.31 0.13
C THR A 451 31.51 -9.52 0.66
N VAL A 452 31.78 -8.27 1.03
CA VAL A 452 30.82 -7.25 1.44
C VAL A 452 30.94 -6.05 0.50
N ILE A 453 29.82 -5.66 -0.13
CA ILE A 453 29.68 -4.48 -0.99
C ILE A 453 28.68 -3.53 -0.33
N ILE A 454 29.05 -2.26 -0.17
CA ILE A 454 28.22 -1.24 0.47
C ILE A 454 28.24 0.02 -0.38
N GLY A 455 27.12 0.34 -1.02
CA GLY A 455 26.76 1.68 -1.45
C GLY A 455 25.92 2.39 -0.38
N LEU A 456 25.43 3.59 -0.68
CA LEU A 456 24.55 4.34 0.23
C LEU A 456 23.32 4.91 -0.48
N HIS A 457 23.16 4.66 -1.78
CA HIS A 457 22.07 5.19 -2.58
C HIS A 457 21.95 4.44 -3.91
N PRO A 458 20.92 3.61 -4.12
CA PRO A 458 20.84 2.69 -5.26
C PRO A 458 20.59 3.39 -6.61
N SER A 459 19.89 4.55 -6.64
CA SER A 459 19.73 5.35 -7.88
C SER A 459 21.05 5.94 -8.42
N ILE A 460 22.05 6.20 -7.55
CA ILE A 460 23.28 6.91 -7.94
C ILE A 460 24.57 6.13 -7.72
N THR A 461 24.49 4.93 -7.16
CA THR A 461 25.59 3.97 -6.96
C THR A 461 25.28 2.73 -7.80
N GLN A 462 25.51 2.82 -9.11
CA GLN A 462 24.88 1.93 -10.09
C GLN A 462 25.92 1.17 -10.92
N PHE A 463 25.78 -0.16 -11.02
CA PHE A 463 26.54 -0.99 -11.96
C PHE A 463 25.74 -1.15 -13.25
N ASP A 464 26.33 -0.72 -14.36
CA ASP A 464 25.70 -0.64 -15.68
C ASP A 464 26.33 -1.69 -16.62
N LEU A 465 25.54 -2.64 -17.11
CA LEU A 465 25.90 -3.55 -18.21
C LEU A 465 25.31 -3.01 -19.52
N PRO A 466 26.11 -2.38 -20.41
CA PRO A 466 25.58 -1.73 -21.61
C PRO A 466 24.81 -2.68 -22.53
N ASP A 467 23.83 -2.13 -23.26
CA ASP A 467 23.19 -2.82 -24.38
C ASP A 467 24.24 -3.39 -25.36
N GLU A 468 23.95 -4.56 -25.92
CA GLU A 468 24.81 -5.25 -26.91
C GLU A 468 26.15 -5.77 -26.35
N THR A 469 26.24 -6.02 -25.05
CA THR A 469 27.47 -6.55 -24.43
C THR A 469 27.77 -8.00 -24.87
N PRO A 470 29.00 -8.29 -25.37
CA PRO A 470 29.38 -9.62 -25.85
C PRO A 470 29.14 -10.77 -24.86
N GLY A 471 28.39 -11.78 -25.30
CA GLY A 471 28.08 -12.98 -24.53
C GLY A 471 26.88 -12.87 -23.59
N PHE A 472 26.28 -11.68 -23.44
CA PHE A 472 24.95 -11.49 -22.80
C PHE A 472 23.79 -11.50 -23.83
N GLN A 473 24.11 -11.69 -25.11
CA GLN A 473 23.15 -11.82 -26.20
C GLN A 473 23.07 -13.26 -26.75
N GLY A 474 21.99 -13.53 -27.50
CA GLY A 474 21.75 -14.75 -28.25
C GLY A 474 21.07 -15.85 -27.43
N ILE A 475 20.94 -17.04 -28.01
CA ILE A 475 20.38 -18.20 -27.31
C ILE A 475 21.46 -18.82 -26.42
N GLY A 476 21.20 -18.92 -25.12
CA GLY A 476 22.10 -19.58 -24.17
C GLY A 476 21.62 -19.49 -22.72
N ALA A 477 22.40 -20.09 -21.82
CA ALA A 477 22.18 -20.01 -20.38
C ALA A 477 22.22 -18.55 -19.87
N PRO A 478 21.53 -18.23 -18.76
CA PRO A 478 21.64 -16.93 -18.11
C PRO A 478 23.09 -16.58 -17.79
N ARG A 479 23.42 -15.29 -17.79
CA ARG A 479 24.71 -14.74 -17.36
C ARG A 479 24.43 -13.52 -16.49
N ALA A 480 24.94 -13.53 -15.27
CA ALA A 480 24.71 -12.45 -14.32
C ALA A 480 25.57 -11.22 -14.62
N LEU A 481 25.07 -10.03 -14.29
CA LEU A 481 25.92 -8.86 -14.05
C LEU A 481 26.69 -9.05 -12.72
N MET A 482 26.00 -9.41 -11.63
CA MET A 482 26.63 -9.78 -10.36
C MET A 482 26.29 -11.21 -9.90
N GLU A 483 27.30 -12.02 -9.59
CA GLU A 483 27.16 -13.44 -9.20
C GLU A 483 27.78 -13.69 -7.81
N THR A 484 27.01 -14.25 -6.88
CA THR A 484 27.53 -14.68 -5.57
C THR A 484 27.83 -16.19 -5.53
N PRO A 485 28.82 -16.65 -4.74
CA PRO A 485 29.19 -18.05 -4.71
C PRO A 485 28.23 -18.88 -3.83
N ARG A 486 28.05 -20.14 -4.21
CA ARG A 486 27.17 -21.09 -3.49
C ARG A 486 27.57 -21.21 -2.02
N GLY A 487 26.64 -20.90 -1.14
CA GLY A 487 26.82 -21.01 0.31
C GLY A 487 27.72 -19.95 0.95
N GLY A 488 27.97 -18.82 0.27
CA GLY A 488 28.70 -17.67 0.84
C GLY A 488 28.01 -17.04 2.06
N ASP A 489 28.74 -16.15 2.75
CA ASP A 489 28.28 -15.26 3.83
C ASP A 489 28.43 -13.81 3.35
N ASN A 490 27.68 -13.45 2.30
CA ASN A 490 27.82 -12.18 1.60
C ASN A 490 26.92 -11.08 2.18
N ILE A 491 27.36 -9.83 2.02
CA ILE A 491 26.50 -8.66 2.25
C ILE A 491 26.59 -7.79 0.98
N VAL A 492 25.45 -7.41 0.41
CA VAL A 492 25.38 -6.41 -0.66
C VAL A 492 24.29 -5.42 -0.27
N SER A 493 24.66 -4.15 -0.10
CA SER A 493 23.77 -3.09 0.37
C SER A 493 23.88 -1.80 -0.44
N GLY A 494 22.75 -1.10 -0.67
CA GLY A 494 22.71 0.30 -1.11
C GLY A 494 23.17 0.60 -2.54
N ILE A 495 23.05 -0.37 -3.45
CA ILE A 495 23.49 -0.27 -4.86
C ILE A 495 22.35 -0.53 -5.86
N GLY A 496 22.46 0.05 -7.05
CA GLY A 496 21.62 -0.28 -8.20
C GLY A 496 22.35 -1.19 -9.19
N LEU A 497 21.62 -2.10 -9.83
CA LEU A 497 22.08 -2.93 -10.94
C LEU A 497 21.22 -2.62 -12.16
N TYR A 498 21.83 -2.49 -13.34
CA TYR A 498 21.10 -2.22 -14.59
C TYR A 498 21.67 -3.00 -15.77
N THR A 499 20.87 -3.89 -16.39
CA THR A 499 21.26 -4.67 -17.57
C THR A 499 20.84 -4.10 -18.93
N PHE A 500 20.32 -2.87 -18.93
CA PHE A 500 19.73 -2.19 -20.10
C PHE A 500 18.60 -3.03 -20.73
N GLY A 501 18.31 -2.92 -22.03
CA GLY A 501 17.07 -3.46 -22.63
C GLY A 501 17.23 -4.53 -23.71
N ILE A 502 18.46 -4.79 -24.18
CA ILE A 502 18.75 -5.66 -25.34
C ILE A 502 19.47 -6.96 -24.91
N ASN A 503 20.01 -7.04 -23.70
CA ASN A 503 20.85 -8.14 -23.24
C ASN A 503 20.05 -9.39 -22.84
N ASN A 504 19.50 -10.11 -23.81
CA ASN A 504 18.49 -11.17 -23.61
C ASN A 504 18.93 -12.40 -22.79
N ARG A 505 20.19 -12.50 -22.36
CA ARG A 505 20.70 -13.53 -21.43
C ARG A 505 21.07 -12.97 -20.06
N ALA A 506 20.94 -11.67 -19.85
CA ALA A 506 21.30 -11.04 -18.59
C ALA A 506 20.34 -11.44 -17.47
N VAL A 507 20.92 -11.53 -16.28
CA VAL A 507 20.30 -11.53 -14.94
C VAL A 507 21.03 -10.41 -14.22
N GLU A 508 20.34 -9.52 -13.50
CA GLU A 508 21.05 -8.44 -12.82
C GLU A 508 21.85 -8.99 -11.63
N MET A 509 21.22 -9.81 -10.78
CA MET A 509 21.90 -10.56 -9.72
C MET A 509 21.53 -12.05 -9.69
N LEU A 510 22.55 -12.91 -9.73
CA LEU A 510 22.44 -14.34 -9.45
C LEU A 510 22.94 -14.61 -8.04
N TRP A 511 22.00 -14.81 -7.11
CA TRP A 511 22.29 -14.99 -5.68
C TRP A 511 22.31 -16.48 -5.29
N GLN A 512 23.46 -16.94 -4.82
CA GLN A 512 23.67 -18.32 -4.36
C GLN A 512 24.16 -18.39 -2.90
N SER A 513 24.24 -17.26 -2.20
CA SER A 513 24.79 -17.15 -0.85
C SER A 513 23.91 -17.86 0.19
N GLY A 514 24.50 -18.34 1.28
CA GLY A 514 23.81 -19.13 2.31
C GLY A 514 22.99 -18.30 3.31
N ALA A 515 22.26 -18.98 4.19
CA ALA A 515 21.23 -18.47 5.10
C ALA A 515 21.61 -17.30 6.04
N ASN A 516 22.91 -16.99 6.18
CA ASN A 516 23.37 -15.86 7.00
C ASN A 516 23.55 -14.56 6.20
N SER A 517 23.53 -14.63 4.86
CA SER A 517 23.84 -13.50 3.97
C SER A 517 22.75 -12.43 3.97
N LEU A 518 23.09 -11.22 3.52
CA LEU A 518 22.19 -10.05 3.48
C LEU A 518 22.20 -9.38 2.10
N LEU A 519 21.01 -9.15 1.55
CA LEU A 519 20.77 -8.25 0.42
C LEU A 519 19.81 -7.15 0.88
N ASP A 520 20.22 -5.89 0.80
CA ASP A 520 19.60 -4.77 1.54
C ASP A 520 19.60 -3.47 0.72
N ASP A 521 18.48 -2.74 0.62
CA ASP A 521 18.42 -1.45 -0.10
C ASP A 521 19.02 -1.53 -1.52
N VAL A 522 18.87 -2.69 -2.18
CA VAL A 522 19.33 -2.94 -3.55
C VAL A 522 18.19 -2.76 -4.53
N ARG A 523 18.48 -2.06 -5.62
CA ARG A 523 17.53 -1.82 -6.71
C ARG A 523 17.92 -2.54 -7.99
N PHE A 524 16.90 -3.05 -8.67
CA PHE A 524 16.97 -3.68 -9.97
C PHE A 524 16.25 -2.78 -11.00
N LEU A 525 16.95 -2.35 -12.05
CA LEU A 525 16.56 -1.21 -12.89
C LEU A 525 16.13 -1.62 -14.31
N GLY A 526 15.16 -0.91 -14.90
CA GLY A 526 14.78 -1.10 -16.31
C GLY A 526 13.40 -0.58 -16.71
N GLY A 527 12.60 -0.15 -15.75
CA GLY A 527 11.21 0.29 -15.86
C GLY A 527 11.00 1.61 -15.12
N HIS A 528 9.88 1.74 -14.41
CA HIS A 528 9.58 2.90 -13.57
C HIS A 528 10.62 3.06 -12.44
N GLY A 529 10.54 4.15 -11.67
CA GLY A 529 11.60 4.56 -10.75
C GLY A 529 12.84 5.18 -11.41
N THR A 530 13.19 4.78 -12.64
CA THR A 530 14.52 4.98 -13.23
C THR A 530 14.83 6.42 -13.61
N ASN A 531 16.03 6.89 -13.23
CA ASN A 531 16.58 8.19 -13.62
C ASN A 531 17.69 8.02 -14.69
N ASN A 532 17.68 8.92 -15.68
CA ASN A 532 18.77 9.07 -16.64
C ASN A 532 20.05 9.61 -15.95
N PRO A 533 21.23 9.50 -16.58
CA PRO A 533 22.48 10.03 -16.01
C PRO A 533 22.49 11.54 -15.71
N ASP A 534 21.58 12.32 -16.29
CA ASP A 534 21.39 13.76 -16.05
C ASP A 534 20.39 14.08 -14.93
N GLY A 535 19.81 13.07 -14.28
CA GLY A 535 18.78 13.25 -13.24
C GLY A 535 17.37 13.50 -13.78
N SER A 536 17.16 13.39 -15.10
CA SER A 536 15.80 13.39 -15.67
C SER A 536 15.15 12.01 -15.51
N ARG A 537 13.84 11.99 -15.20
CA ARG A 537 13.07 10.74 -15.11
C ARG A 537 13.01 10.05 -16.47
N TRP A 538 13.41 8.79 -16.52
CA TRP A 538 13.29 7.95 -17.71
C TRP A 538 11.85 7.41 -17.86
N SER A 539 11.49 6.98 -19.06
CA SER A 539 10.17 6.42 -19.36
C SER A 539 10.32 5.15 -20.21
N PRO A 540 9.75 4.00 -19.80
CA PRO A 540 9.75 2.77 -20.59
C PRO A 540 8.82 2.83 -21.81
N TYR A 541 8.18 3.97 -22.07
CA TYR A 541 7.09 4.07 -23.03
C TYR A 541 7.42 4.93 -24.26
N ASN A 542 7.02 4.39 -25.42
CA ASN A 542 6.70 5.14 -26.62
C ASN A 542 5.45 6.03 -26.43
N ALA A 543 5.11 6.82 -27.45
CA ALA A 543 4.10 7.87 -27.36
C ALA A 543 2.64 7.40 -27.12
N ASN A 544 2.37 6.09 -27.18
CA ASN A 544 1.08 5.47 -26.91
C ASN A 544 1.15 4.32 -25.90
N SER A 545 2.26 4.20 -25.14
CA SER A 545 2.47 3.18 -24.08
C SER A 545 2.27 1.73 -24.54
N THR A 546 2.73 1.40 -25.76
CA THR A 546 2.63 0.04 -26.34
C THR A 546 3.97 -0.73 -26.37
N GLY A 547 5.04 -0.14 -25.86
CA GLY A 547 6.41 -0.66 -25.87
C GLY A 547 7.42 0.46 -25.65
N ASP A 548 8.72 0.14 -25.70
CA ASP A 548 9.81 1.12 -25.59
C ASP A 548 9.90 2.07 -26.80
N GLN A 549 10.62 3.19 -26.64
CA GLN A 549 10.94 4.13 -27.71
C GLN A 549 11.95 3.56 -28.72
N ASP A 550 12.91 2.73 -28.26
CA ASP A 550 13.77 1.92 -29.10
C ASP A 550 13.13 0.54 -29.31
N PRO A 551 12.62 0.21 -30.50
CA PRO A 551 11.93 -1.07 -30.75
C PRO A 551 12.84 -2.31 -30.63
N ARG A 552 14.16 -2.14 -30.44
CA ARG A 552 15.08 -3.24 -30.08
C ARG A 552 14.95 -3.64 -28.61
N LYS A 553 14.59 -2.68 -27.74
CA LYS A 553 14.35 -2.89 -26.31
C LYS A 553 12.98 -3.50 -26.10
N ARG A 554 12.94 -4.82 -26.16
CA ARG A 554 11.72 -5.58 -25.92
C ARG A 554 11.55 -5.80 -24.44
N TRP A 555 10.39 -5.41 -23.91
CA TRP A 555 9.90 -5.94 -22.64
C TRP A 555 9.85 -7.48 -22.69
N ASP A 556 9.98 -8.16 -21.55
CA ASP A 556 10.00 -9.63 -21.47
C ASP A 556 11.05 -10.31 -22.40
N ALA A 557 12.29 -9.80 -22.34
CA ALA A 557 13.40 -10.30 -23.16
C ALA A 557 14.58 -10.82 -22.35
N GLN A 558 14.67 -10.55 -21.04
CA GLN A 558 15.78 -10.93 -20.17
C GLN A 558 15.35 -12.00 -19.15
N TYR A 559 16.33 -12.61 -18.47
CA TYR A 559 16.04 -13.46 -17.32
C TYR A 559 15.62 -12.59 -16.11
N PRO A 560 15.22 -13.15 -14.95
CA PRO A 560 14.72 -12.34 -13.84
C PRO A 560 15.78 -11.39 -13.30
N SER A 561 15.36 -10.25 -12.75
CA SER A 561 16.26 -9.22 -12.23
C SER A 561 17.06 -9.78 -11.05
N LEU A 562 16.37 -10.32 -10.04
CA LEU A 562 16.96 -11.06 -8.93
C LEU A 562 16.66 -12.56 -9.05
N TRP A 563 17.67 -13.38 -9.32
CA TRP A 563 17.53 -14.83 -9.33
C TRP A 563 18.27 -15.48 -8.15
N VAL A 564 17.53 -15.89 -7.12
CA VAL A 564 18.04 -16.73 -6.02
C VAL A 564 18.00 -18.20 -6.43
N THR A 565 19.16 -18.88 -6.46
CA THR A 565 19.22 -20.29 -6.90
C THR A 565 20.40 -21.09 -6.39
N GLY A 566 20.36 -22.42 -6.59
CA GLY A 566 21.45 -23.34 -6.29
C GLY A 566 21.79 -23.47 -4.80
N GLY A 567 20.76 -23.47 -3.96
CA GLY A 567 20.89 -23.46 -2.50
C GLY A 567 21.02 -22.07 -1.86
N GLY A 568 20.73 -20.99 -2.59
CA GLY A 568 20.71 -19.63 -2.05
C GLY A 568 19.64 -19.40 -0.97
N GLY A 569 19.92 -18.48 -0.05
CA GLY A 569 19.04 -18.02 1.04
C GLY A 569 19.61 -16.77 1.71
N GLY A 570 19.14 -16.44 2.92
CA GLY A 570 19.57 -15.24 3.65
C GLY A 570 18.42 -14.29 4.01
N THR A 571 18.77 -13.09 4.45
CA THR A 571 17.83 -11.97 4.64
C THR A 571 17.86 -11.08 3.41
N PHE A 572 16.68 -10.70 2.93
CA PHE A 572 16.44 -9.77 1.84
C PHE A 572 15.55 -8.65 2.41
N THR A 573 15.93 -7.39 2.25
CA THR A 573 15.21 -6.27 2.90
C THR A 573 15.23 -5.00 2.06
N ASN A 574 14.12 -4.26 2.04
CA ASN A 574 13.98 -2.97 1.33
C ASN A 574 14.46 -3.08 -0.14
N LEU A 575 13.90 -4.05 -0.87
CA LEU A 575 14.30 -4.34 -2.25
C LEU A 575 13.24 -3.86 -3.23
N TRP A 576 13.67 -3.24 -4.33
CA TRP A 576 12.80 -2.83 -5.41
C TRP A 576 13.29 -3.37 -6.75
N THR A 577 12.44 -4.15 -7.42
CA THR A 577 12.66 -4.54 -8.81
C THR A 577 11.59 -3.98 -9.70
N VAL A 578 12.06 -3.31 -10.75
CA VAL A 578 11.26 -2.62 -11.75
C VAL A 578 11.87 -2.81 -13.12
N ASP A 579 12.44 -3.99 -13.44
CA ASP A 579 12.96 -4.23 -14.79
C ASP A 579 11.88 -4.81 -15.71
N THR A 580 11.19 -3.94 -16.43
CA THR A 580 10.18 -4.34 -17.44
C THR A 580 10.77 -5.20 -18.58
N TYR A 581 12.10 -5.23 -18.77
CA TYR A 581 12.75 -6.15 -19.70
C TYR A 581 12.96 -7.56 -19.13
N ALA A 582 13.01 -7.72 -17.81
CA ALA A 582 13.10 -9.01 -17.15
C ALA A 582 11.76 -9.78 -17.23
N GLN A 583 11.85 -11.11 -17.37
CA GLN A 583 10.65 -11.97 -17.40
C GLN A 583 9.94 -12.10 -16.03
N ALA A 584 10.58 -11.65 -14.95
CA ALA A 584 10.08 -11.57 -13.58
C ALA A 584 11.03 -10.74 -12.71
N GLY A 585 10.55 -10.22 -11.58
CA GLY A 585 11.35 -9.49 -10.61
C GLY A 585 12.26 -10.42 -9.81
N MET A 586 11.78 -10.85 -8.64
CA MET A 586 12.45 -11.85 -7.83
C MET A 586 12.02 -13.27 -8.23
N TYR A 587 12.99 -14.13 -8.55
CA TYR A 587 12.79 -15.56 -8.77
C TYR A 587 13.63 -16.39 -7.79
N VAL A 588 12.97 -17.05 -6.85
CA VAL A 588 13.62 -18.03 -5.96
C VAL A 588 13.42 -19.44 -6.50
N SER A 589 14.49 -20.22 -6.54
CA SER A 589 14.47 -21.57 -7.09
C SER A 589 15.49 -22.51 -6.47
N ASP A 590 15.26 -23.82 -6.59
CA ASP A 590 16.25 -24.87 -6.31
C ASP A 590 16.97 -24.69 -4.96
N THR A 591 16.19 -24.45 -3.90
CA THR A 591 16.73 -24.19 -2.56
C THR A 591 15.85 -24.74 -1.45
N THR A 592 16.51 -25.29 -0.43
CA THR A 592 15.91 -25.57 0.89
C THR A 592 16.57 -24.76 2.00
N THR A 593 17.52 -23.90 1.64
CA THR A 593 18.20 -22.97 2.53
C THR A 593 17.18 -21.91 2.96
N PRO A 594 17.02 -21.64 4.26
CA PRO A 594 16.06 -20.64 4.71
C PRO A 594 16.32 -19.26 4.10
N GLY A 595 15.24 -18.58 3.75
CA GLY A 595 15.25 -17.19 3.31
C GLY A 595 14.14 -16.39 3.98
N LYS A 596 14.42 -15.12 4.24
CA LYS A 596 13.45 -14.17 4.80
C LYS A 596 13.44 -12.91 3.97
N VAL A 597 12.26 -12.43 3.63
CA VAL A 597 12.07 -11.18 2.90
C VAL A 597 11.23 -10.22 3.74
N TYR A 598 11.69 -8.99 3.86
CA TYR A 598 10.99 -7.88 4.52
C TYR A 598 10.90 -6.70 3.54
N GLU A 599 9.72 -6.14 3.32
CA GLU A 599 9.51 -4.98 2.43
C GLU A 599 10.13 -5.18 1.02
N LEU A 600 9.44 -5.98 0.20
CA LEU A 600 9.80 -6.24 -1.20
C LEU A 600 8.76 -5.62 -2.12
N SER A 601 9.22 -4.84 -3.09
CA SER A 601 8.41 -4.32 -4.17
C SER A 601 8.87 -4.95 -5.50
N ASP A 602 8.04 -5.84 -6.06
CA ASP A 602 8.25 -6.47 -7.37
C ASP A 602 7.22 -5.89 -8.36
N GLU A 603 7.63 -5.02 -9.28
CA GLU A 603 6.68 -4.23 -10.08
C GLU A 603 7.00 -4.14 -11.57
N HIS A 604 5.94 -4.05 -12.38
CA HIS A 604 5.98 -3.73 -13.80
C HIS A 604 6.70 -4.77 -14.68
N HIS A 605 6.64 -6.04 -14.32
CA HIS A 605 7.13 -7.16 -15.13
C HIS A 605 5.98 -7.73 -15.98
N VAL A 606 6.28 -8.16 -17.21
CA VAL A 606 5.23 -8.47 -18.21
C VAL A 606 4.44 -9.76 -17.92
N ARG A 607 5.10 -10.76 -17.32
CA ARG A 607 4.53 -12.12 -17.13
C ARG A 607 4.13 -12.40 -15.70
N VAL A 608 5.06 -12.14 -14.79
CA VAL A 608 4.97 -12.46 -13.38
C VAL A 608 5.81 -11.43 -12.65
N GLU A 609 5.29 -10.88 -11.57
CA GLU A 609 6.08 -10.04 -10.67
C GLU A 609 7.01 -10.96 -9.85
N PHE A 610 6.45 -11.74 -8.90
CA PHE A 610 7.21 -12.58 -8.00
C PHE A 610 7.07 -14.10 -8.23
N LYS A 611 8.17 -14.89 -8.14
CA LYS A 611 8.17 -16.32 -8.47
C LYS A 611 8.94 -17.24 -7.51
N LEU A 612 8.34 -18.40 -7.21
CA LEU A 612 8.93 -19.50 -6.42
C LEU A 612 8.88 -20.83 -7.19
N ASN A 613 9.99 -21.58 -7.29
CA ASN A 613 10.00 -22.91 -7.91
C ASN A 613 10.98 -23.92 -7.27
N ARG A 614 10.49 -24.98 -6.63
CA ARG A 614 11.29 -25.92 -5.82
C ARG A 614 12.00 -25.24 -4.64
N VAL A 615 11.22 -24.45 -3.90
CA VAL A 615 11.65 -23.66 -2.73
C VAL A 615 11.09 -24.26 -1.44
N GLN A 616 11.87 -24.20 -0.35
CA GLN A 616 11.43 -24.65 0.98
C GLN A 616 11.97 -23.77 2.10
N ASN A 617 11.14 -23.52 3.12
CA ASN A 617 11.49 -22.79 4.35
C ASN A 617 11.73 -21.28 4.13
N TRP A 618 10.82 -20.63 3.41
CA TRP A 618 10.90 -19.20 3.13
C TRP A 618 9.71 -18.44 3.70
N ASP A 619 9.97 -17.29 4.31
CA ASP A 619 8.95 -16.40 4.86
C ASP A 619 9.06 -15.01 4.20
N PHE A 620 7.94 -14.51 3.68
CA PHE A 620 7.81 -13.19 3.05
C PHE A 620 6.89 -12.34 3.90
N TYR A 621 7.37 -11.17 4.32
CA TYR A 621 6.66 -10.18 5.12
C TYR A 621 6.65 -8.86 4.38
N ALA A 622 5.46 -8.26 4.17
CA ALA A 622 5.29 -7.11 3.29
C ALA A 622 5.85 -7.28 1.85
N PRO A 623 5.53 -8.37 1.12
CA PRO A 623 5.65 -8.34 -0.33
C PRO A 623 4.50 -7.49 -0.91
N GLN A 624 4.86 -6.58 -1.80
CA GLN A 624 3.98 -5.76 -2.60
C GLN A 624 4.34 -5.97 -4.08
N THR A 625 3.34 -5.90 -4.97
CA THR A 625 3.56 -5.97 -6.41
C THR A 625 2.65 -5.03 -7.19
N GLU A 626 3.12 -4.49 -8.32
CA GLU A 626 2.32 -3.60 -9.19
C GLU A 626 2.27 -3.99 -10.67
N GLU A 627 1.06 -4.20 -11.19
CA GLU A 627 0.81 -4.32 -12.63
C GLU A 627 0.18 -3.05 -13.24
N GLU A 628 0.83 -2.50 -14.28
CA GLU A 628 0.44 -1.30 -15.01
C GLU A 628 -0.06 -1.64 -16.45
N GLY A 629 -0.91 -0.79 -17.02
CA GLY A 629 -1.72 -1.13 -18.18
C GLY A 629 -1.00 -1.28 -19.53
N GLY A 630 0.28 -0.90 -19.63
CA GLY A 630 1.07 -1.02 -20.87
C GLY A 630 1.79 -2.36 -20.98
N GLU A 631 2.59 -2.66 -19.97
CA GLU A 631 3.56 -3.75 -19.87
C GLU A 631 3.01 -4.98 -19.16
N GLY A 632 2.23 -4.79 -18.08
CA GLY A 632 1.70 -5.87 -17.24
C GLY A 632 0.20 -6.15 -17.34
N PRO A 633 -0.56 -5.86 -18.44
CA PRO A 633 -2.00 -6.06 -18.46
C PRO A 633 -2.44 -7.53 -18.35
N GLU A 634 -1.50 -8.49 -18.45
CA GLU A 634 -1.68 -9.93 -18.27
C GLU A 634 -0.76 -10.56 -17.21
N ALA A 635 0.01 -9.75 -16.48
CA ALA A 635 0.94 -10.26 -15.48
C ALA A 635 0.20 -10.89 -14.29
N HIS A 636 0.88 -11.81 -13.60
CA HIS A 636 0.46 -12.35 -12.32
C HIS A 636 1.41 -11.90 -11.21
N SER A 637 0.85 -11.34 -10.14
CA SER A 637 1.61 -10.92 -8.96
C SER A 637 2.48 -12.05 -8.38
N LEU A 638 1.98 -13.29 -8.32
CA LEU A 638 2.71 -14.41 -7.70
C LEU A 638 2.52 -15.75 -8.41
N VAL A 639 3.62 -16.49 -8.63
CA VAL A 639 3.58 -17.90 -9.03
C VAL A 639 4.42 -18.79 -8.12
N ILE A 640 3.78 -19.77 -7.47
CA ILE A 640 4.43 -20.79 -6.64
C ILE A 640 4.33 -22.16 -7.31
N ALA A 641 5.47 -22.81 -7.56
CA ALA A 641 5.53 -24.13 -8.16
C ALA A 641 6.41 -25.12 -7.37
N ASN A 642 5.99 -26.37 -7.23
CA ASN A 642 6.79 -27.48 -6.67
C ASN A 642 7.42 -27.18 -5.29
N SER A 643 6.81 -26.31 -4.48
CA SER A 643 7.41 -25.71 -3.29
C SER A 643 6.64 -26.06 -2.03
N LYS A 644 7.26 -25.94 -0.85
CA LYS A 644 6.58 -26.26 0.41
C LYS A 644 7.11 -25.52 1.62
N ASN A 645 6.29 -25.40 2.66
CA ASN A 645 6.63 -24.69 3.90
C ASN A 645 7.06 -23.24 3.60
N ILE A 646 6.10 -22.45 3.12
CA ILE A 646 6.27 -21.04 2.80
C ILE A 646 5.23 -20.23 3.59
N THR A 647 5.63 -19.07 4.10
CA THR A 647 4.70 -18.06 4.63
C THR A 647 4.73 -16.83 3.74
N ILE A 648 3.57 -16.26 3.46
CA ILE A 648 3.43 -14.95 2.82
C ILE A 648 2.45 -14.16 3.70
N ALA A 649 2.92 -13.05 4.28
CA ALA A 649 2.23 -12.31 5.33
C ALA A 649 2.23 -10.81 5.06
N ASN A 650 1.08 -10.15 5.24
CA ASN A 650 0.83 -8.77 4.79
C ASN A 650 1.18 -8.64 3.30
N TYR A 651 0.43 -9.33 2.43
CA TYR A 651 0.69 -9.38 0.99
C TYR A 651 -0.28 -8.50 0.22
N HIS A 652 0.26 -7.56 -0.56
CA HIS A 652 -0.50 -6.61 -1.37
C HIS A 652 -0.25 -6.89 -2.85
N ALA A 653 -1.24 -7.52 -3.52
CA ALA A 653 -1.19 -7.76 -4.96
C ALA A 653 -2.03 -6.71 -5.70
N TYR A 654 -1.38 -5.74 -6.33
CA TYR A 654 -2.02 -4.48 -6.74
C TYR A 654 -1.97 -4.24 -8.25
N ARG A 655 -3.14 -4.02 -8.85
CA ARG A 655 -3.22 -3.60 -10.26
C ARG A 655 -3.38 -2.09 -10.31
N VAL A 656 -2.28 -1.34 -10.22
CA VAL A 656 -2.27 0.09 -9.87
C VAL A 656 -3.24 0.95 -10.69
N THR A 657 -2.92 1.28 -11.94
CA THR A 657 -3.68 2.24 -12.72
C THR A 657 -3.80 1.80 -14.18
N ARG A 658 -4.76 2.39 -14.92
CA ARG A 658 -4.95 2.28 -16.39
C ARG A 658 -5.06 0.88 -17.00
N THR A 659 -5.01 -0.18 -16.20
CA THR A 659 -5.26 -1.55 -16.63
C THR A 659 -6.61 -1.60 -17.33
N TRP A 660 -6.61 -2.17 -18.53
CA TRP A 660 -7.78 -2.25 -19.40
C TRP A 660 -8.22 -3.70 -19.63
N LYS A 661 -7.57 -4.68 -18.99
CA LYS A 661 -7.77 -6.12 -19.20
C LYS A 661 -7.94 -6.87 -17.86
N PRO A 662 -9.00 -7.67 -17.68
CA PRO A 662 -9.15 -8.54 -16.51
C PRO A 662 -8.13 -9.68 -16.54
N VAL A 663 -7.70 -10.14 -15.36
CA VAL A 663 -6.76 -11.26 -15.19
C VAL A 663 -7.29 -12.20 -14.11
N ASN A 664 -7.23 -13.51 -14.38
CA ASN A 664 -7.99 -14.51 -13.62
C ASN A 664 -7.54 -14.71 -12.15
N ALA A 665 -6.32 -14.37 -11.76
CA ALA A 665 -5.86 -14.46 -10.37
C ALA A 665 -4.57 -13.68 -10.10
N ALA A 666 -4.43 -13.18 -8.88
CA ALA A 666 -3.18 -12.60 -8.38
C ALA A 666 -2.09 -13.66 -8.20
N ALA A 667 -2.42 -14.76 -7.49
CA ALA A 667 -1.49 -15.86 -7.24
C ALA A 667 -1.90 -17.16 -7.95
N LEU A 668 -0.95 -17.84 -8.59
CA LEU A 668 -1.12 -19.21 -9.12
C LEU A 668 -0.23 -20.20 -8.37
N ILE A 669 -0.81 -21.34 -7.97
CA ILE A 669 -0.12 -22.36 -7.17
C ILE A 669 -0.16 -23.71 -7.89
N TYR A 670 1.02 -24.33 -8.04
CA TYR A 670 1.22 -25.59 -8.75
C TYR A 670 1.98 -26.58 -7.87
N ASN A 671 1.44 -27.79 -7.64
CA ASN A 671 2.12 -28.91 -6.98
C ASN A 671 2.87 -28.50 -5.70
N SER A 672 2.22 -27.72 -4.84
CA SER A 672 2.84 -27.07 -3.67
C SER A 672 2.01 -27.32 -2.41
N SER A 673 2.63 -27.30 -1.24
CA SER A 673 1.99 -27.72 0.01
C SER A 673 2.51 -26.98 1.25
N ASN A 674 1.66 -26.83 2.27
CA ASN A 674 1.98 -26.03 3.46
C ASN A 674 2.37 -24.59 3.08
N ILE A 675 1.58 -23.99 2.19
CA ILE A 675 1.67 -22.57 1.84
C ILE A 675 0.70 -21.83 2.76
N ARG A 676 1.18 -20.82 3.48
CA ARG A 676 0.44 -20.10 4.51
C ARG A 676 0.32 -18.65 4.08
N PHE A 677 -0.89 -18.20 3.77
CA PHE A 677 -1.20 -16.80 3.52
C PHE A 677 -1.75 -16.17 4.80
N ARG A 678 -1.20 -15.02 5.17
CA ARG A 678 -1.66 -14.18 6.30
C ARG A 678 -1.86 -12.78 5.76
N ASN A 679 -2.99 -12.16 6.11
CA ASN A 679 -3.33 -10.80 5.70
C ASN A 679 -3.12 -10.55 4.19
N MET A 680 -3.99 -11.12 3.35
CA MET A 680 -3.97 -10.92 1.90
C MET A 680 -4.89 -9.76 1.51
N HIS A 681 -4.33 -8.84 0.73
CA HIS A 681 -5.00 -7.71 0.11
C HIS A 681 -4.86 -7.79 -1.42
N VAL A 682 -5.98 -7.69 -2.16
CA VAL A 682 -5.98 -7.74 -3.64
C VAL A 682 -6.92 -6.68 -4.19
N ASN A 683 -6.37 -5.59 -4.70
CA ASN A 683 -7.13 -4.43 -5.15
C ASN A 683 -6.62 -3.86 -6.49
N ALA A 684 -7.31 -2.82 -6.97
CA ALA A 684 -6.93 -2.02 -8.15
C ALA A 684 -7.17 -0.53 -7.93
N GLU A 685 -7.53 -0.13 -6.73
CA GLU A 685 -7.98 1.20 -6.40
C GLU A 685 -6.79 2.12 -6.12
N SER A 686 -6.28 2.75 -7.19
CA SER A 686 -5.29 3.83 -7.13
C SER A 686 -5.90 5.21 -7.19
N GLY A 687 -5.16 6.21 -6.72
CA GLY A 687 -5.61 7.58 -6.71
C GLY A 687 -4.62 8.64 -7.17
N LEU A 688 -5.14 9.85 -7.29
CA LEU A 688 -4.36 11.07 -7.48
C LEU A 688 -4.98 12.26 -6.74
N GLY A 689 -4.13 13.12 -6.18
CA GLY A 689 -4.47 14.51 -5.83
C GLY A 689 -4.28 15.42 -7.05
N THR A 690 -5.25 16.30 -7.33
CA THR A 690 -5.19 17.20 -8.49
C THR A 690 -5.87 18.55 -8.24
N CYS A 691 -5.51 19.57 -9.02
CA CYS A 691 -6.13 20.88 -9.06
C CYS A 691 -6.38 21.29 -10.52
N ASP A 692 -7.64 21.55 -10.87
CA ASP A 692 -8.07 22.04 -12.20
C ASP A 692 -9.04 23.24 -12.05
N GLU A 693 -9.80 23.62 -13.10
CA GLU A 693 -10.77 24.74 -13.01
C GLU A 693 -11.80 24.55 -11.89
N ASN A 694 -12.12 23.30 -11.56
CA ASN A 694 -13.10 22.91 -10.55
C ASN A 694 -12.47 22.80 -9.15
N GLY A 695 -11.26 23.35 -8.96
CA GLY A 695 -10.54 23.37 -7.70
C GLY A 695 -9.78 22.08 -7.41
N CYS A 696 -9.20 22.01 -6.21
CA CYS A 696 -8.38 20.89 -5.76
C CYS A 696 -9.23 19.80 -5.09
N THR A 697 -8.99 18.55 -5.44
CA THR A 697 -9.64 17.37 -4.84
C THR A 697 -8.78 16.12 -5.09
N THR A 698 -9.20 14.99 -4.56
CA THR A 698 -8.63 13.67 -4.83
C THR A 698 -9.63 12.82 -5.61
N TYR A 699 -9.14 11.82 -6.33
CA TYR A 699 -9.93 10.73 -6.90
C TYR A 699 -9.16 9.43 -6.77
N LEU A 700 -9.81 8.39 -6.23
CA LEU A 700 -9.15 7.23 -5.63
C LEU A 700 -9.60 5.89 -6.25
N ARG A 701 -9.99 5.93 -7.54
CA ARG A 701 -10.38 4.75 -8.32
C ARG A 701 -9.91 4.86 -9.78
N ALA A 702 -8.63 5.13 -9.99
CA ALA A 702 -8.04 5.30 -11.32
C ALA A 702 -7.81 3.97 -12.09
N ASN A 703 -8.32 2.86 -11.54
CA ASN A 703 -8.54 1.59 -12.23
C ASN A 703 -9.76 0.88 -11.59
N LYS A 704 -10.42 -0.01 -12.33
CA LYS A 704 -11.56 -0.83 -11.87
C LYS A 704 -11.38 -2.34 -12.06
N PHE A 705 -10.22 -2.79 -12.57
CA PHE A 705 -9.94 -4.19 -12.93
C PHE A 705 -8.92 -4.89 -12.00
N PRO A 706 -9.26 -5.15 -10.72
CA PRO A 706 -8.49 -6.05 -9.86
C PRO A 706 -8.59 -7.50 -10.36
N TYR A 707 -7.67 -8.36 -9.92
CA TYR A 707 -7.66 -9.79 -10.27
C TYR A 707 -8.98 -10.52 -9.94
N GLU A 708 -9.47 -11.43 -10.78
CA GLU A 708 -10.75 -12.13 -10.54
C GLU A 708 -10.76 -12.95 -9.24
N ASN A 709 -9.62 -13.53 -8.89
CA ASN A 709 -9.43 -14.37 -7.71
C ASN A 709 -8.16 -13.91 -6.97
N ALA A 710 -8.11 -14.13 -5.65
CA ALA A 710 -6.84 -13.98 -4.93
C ALA A 710 -5.87 -15.09 -5.34
N ILE A 711 -6.35 -16.32 -5.41
CA ILE A 711 -5.53 -17.51 -5.68
C ILE A 711 -6.26 -18.47 -6.63
N ILE A 712 -5.52 -19.11 -7.54
CA ILE A 712 -5.94 -20.37 -8.17
C ILE A 712 -4.91 -21.46 -7.85
N ASP A 713 -5.38 -22.53 -7.21
CA ASP A 713 -4.65 -23.79 -7.14
C ASP A 713 -4.85 -24.53 -8.47
N MET A 714 -3.82 -24.48 -9.30
CA MET A 714 -3.78 -25.07 -10.64
C MET A 714 -3.62 -26.60 -10.59
N THR A 715 -3.25 -27.16 -9.44
CA THR A 715 -3.10 -28.61 -9.19
C THR A 715 -4.46 -29.27 -8.98
N HIS A 716 -5.31 -28.63 -8.18
CA HIS A 716 -6.61 -29.15 -7.76
C HIS A 716 -7.79 -28.45 -8.47
N HIS A 717 -7.49 -27.45 -9.31
CA HIS A 717 -8.47 -26.60 -10.01
C HIS A 717 -9.42 -25.86 -9.06
N ILE A 718 -8.91 -25.40 -7.91
CA ILE A 718 -9.67 -24.68 -6.88
C ILE A 718 -9.37 -23.17 -6.96
N GLN A 719 -10.41 -22.35 -6.92
CA GLN A 719 -10.31 -20.88 -6.95
C GLN A 719 -10.63 -20.29 -5.58
N VAL A 720 -9.84 -19.31 -5.13
CA VAL A 720 -10.09 -18.53 -3.91
C VAL A 720 -10.66 -17.18 -4.30
N ARG A 721 -11.98 -17.01 -4.07
CA ARG A 721 -12.79 -15.88 -4.53
C ARG A 721 -12.74 -14.65 -3.63
N GLU A 722 -12.44 -14.83 -2.35
CA GLU A 722 -12.22 -13.70 -1.42
C GLU A 722 -10.90 -13.02 -1.80
N ARG A 723 -10.96 -11.72 -2.14
CA ARG A 723 -9.76 -10.88 -2.40
C ARG A 723 -9.06 -10.46 -1.11
N GLU A 724 -9.81 -10.42 -0.01
CA GLU A 724 -9.39 -9.97 1.31
C GLU A 724 -9.49 -11.12 2.30
N PHE A 725 -8.40 -11.50 2.97
CA PHE A 725 -8.48 -12.44 4.09
C PHE A 725 -7.26 -12.45 5.03
N ALA A 726 -7.54 -12.56 6.33
CA ALA A 726 -6.52 -12.65 7.37
C ALA A 726 -5.81 -14.03 7.39
N VAL A 727 -6.50 -15.13 7.04
CA VAL A 727 -5.92 -16.49 7.14
C VAL A 727 -6.41 -17.43 6.03
N LEU A 728 -5.46 -18.02 5.31
CA LEU A 728 -5.65 -19.25 4.55
C LEU A 728 -4.40 -20.15 4.65
N ASP A 729 -4.62 -21.44 4.85
CA ASP A 729 -3.58 -22.48 4.80
C ASP A 729 -3.89 -23.43 3.64
N ILE A 730 -2.90 -23.70 2.79
CA ILE A 730 -3.03 -24.56 1.61
C ILE A 730 -2.22 -25.86 1.87
N PRO A 731 -2.90 -26.98 2.20
CA PRO A 731 -2.25 -28.27 2.43
C PRO A 731 -1.84 -28.92 1.10
N ALA A 732 -1.20 -30.10 1.16
CA ALA A 732 -0.88 -30.89 -0.03
C ALA A 732 -2.14 -31.36 -0.77
N ASP A 733 -3.14 -31.85 -0.04
CA ASP A 733 -4.40 -32.36 -0.56
C ASP A 733 -5.57 -31.54 0.04
N PRO A 734 -5.96 -30.40 -0.57
CA PRO A 734 -7.09 -29.60 -0.09
C PRO A 734 -8.42 -30.35 -0.28
N PRO A 735 -9.39 -30.20 0.65
CA PRO A 735 -10.71 -30.78 0.49
C PRO A 735 -11.46 -30.14 -0.68
N ALA A 736 -12.32 -30.91 -1.35
CA ALA A 736 -13.18 -30.38 -2.41
C ALA A 736 -14.11 -29.26 -1.87
N PRO A 737 -14.22 -28.11 -2.58
CA PRO A 737 -15.07 -27.01 -2.16
C PRO A 737 -16.55 -27.41 -2.00
N GLN A 738 -17.24 -26.80 -1.03
CA GLN A 738 -18.67 -26.98 -0.82
C GLN A 738 -19.44 -25.96 -1.68
N VAL A 739 -20.25 -26.47 -2.62
CA VAL A 739 -21.15 -25.64 -3.45
C VAL A 739 -22.38 -25.22 -2.63
N SER A 740 -22.78 -23.97 -2.78
CA SER A 740 -24.03 -23.40 -2.26
C SER A 740 -24.72 -22.58 -3.35
N ASP A 741 -25.90 -23.02 -3.77
CA ASP A 741 -26.64 -22.46 -4.92
C ASP A 741 -28.09 -22.04 -4.59
N MET A 742 -28.53 -22.14 -3.33
CA MET A 742 -29.93 -21.99 -2.90
C MET A 742 -30.93 -22.92 -3.64
N GLY A 743 -30.46 -23.94 -4.35
CA GLY A 743 -31.26 -24.78 -5.26
C GLY A 743 -31.55 -24.13 -6.62
N ASN A 744 -30.99 -22.96 -6.91
CA ASN A 744 -31.18 -22.25 -8.17
C ASN A 744 -30.07 -22.61 -9.18
N LYS A 745 -30.46 -23.03 -10.38
CA LYS A 745 -29.51 -23.35 -11.45
C LYS A 745 -29.04 -22.08 -12.16
N VAL A 746 -27.74 -21.77 -12.08
CA VAL A 746 -27.10 -20.77 -12.93
C VAL A 746 -26.91 -21.35 -14.34
N GLU A 747 -27.36 -20.63 -15.36
CA GLU A 747 -27.23 -21.00 -16.76
C GLU A 747 -26.29 -20.02 -17.47
N LYS A 748 -25.29 -20.54 -18.20
CA LYS A 748 -24.49 -19.70 -19.10
C LYS A 748 -25.29 -19.48 -20.38
N LEU A 749 -25.50 -18.22 -20.72
CA LEU A 749 -26.27 -17.81 -21.89
C LEU A 749 -25.33 -17.63 -23.10
N GLU A 750 -24.25 -16.87 -22.93
CA GLU A 750 -23.33 -16.48 -24.02
C GLU A 750 -21.90 -16.33 -23.47
N ASP A 751 -20.88 -16.45 -24.33
CA ASP A 751 -19.48 -16.19 -23.99
C ASP A 751 -18.68 -15.60 -25.16
N GLY A 752 -17.36 -15.43 -24.96
CA GLY A 752 -16.45 -14.87 -25.96
C GLY A 752 -16.28 -13.35 -25.88
N PHE A 753 -16.74 -12.73 -24.80
CA PHE A 753 -16.62 -11.30 -24.56
C PHE A 753 -15.26 -10.89 -23.99
N PHE A 754 -14.88 -9.63 -24.16
CA PHE A 754 -13.68 -9.09 -23.53
C PHE A 754 -13.92 -8.72 -22.06
N SER A 755 -14.94 -7.89 -21.81
CA SER A 755 -15.37 -7.46 -20.47
C SER A 755 -16.76 -6.84 -20.56
N ILE A 756 -17.85 -7.59 -20.35
CA ILE A 756 -19.21 -7.04 -20.46
C ILE A 756 -19.73 -6.41 -19.17
N SER A 757 -20.22 -5.18 -19.28
CA SER A 757 -20.83 -4.45 -18.16
C SER A 757 -21.77 -3.36 -18.68
N GLY A 758 -22.15 -2.41 -17.82
CA GLY A 758 -22.91 -1.22 -18.20
C GLY A 758 -24.33 -1.50 -18.66
N ALA A 759 -24.89 -2.66 -18.28
CA ALA A 759 -26.15 -3.16 -18.78
C ALA A 759 -27.38 -2.41 -18.25
N ALA A 760 -28.45 -2.44 -19.05
CA ALA A 760 -29.79 -2.01 -18.71
C ALA A 760 -30.82 -2.99 -19.29
N VAL A 761 -32.05 -2.94 -18.78
CA VAL A 761 -33.17 -3.77 -19.23
C VAL A 761 -34.31 -2.86 -19.68
N ASP A 762 -34.95 -3.18 -20.80
CA ASP A 762 -36.10 -2.41 -21.31
C ASP A 762 -37.43 -2.78 -20.62
N ALA A 763 -38.51 -2.09 -20.98
CA ALA A 763 -39.83 -2.30 -20.41
C ALA A 763 -40.46 -3.69 -20.72
N HIS A 764 -39.85 -4.49 -21.60
CA HIS A 764 -40.25 -5.86 -21.93
C HIS A 764 -39.32 -6.91 -21.30
N GLY A 765 -38.32 -6.49 -20.52
CA GLY A 765 -37.39 -7.41 -19.88
C GLY A 765 -36.21 -7.83 -20.76
N LYS A 766 -36.05 -7.26 -21.96
CA LYS A 766 -34.90 -7.55 -22.84
C LYS A 766 -33.65 -6.86 -22.30
N LEU A 767 -32.56 -7.62 -22.20
CA LEU A 767 -31.27 -7.14 -21.70
C LEU A 767 -30.50 -6.42 -22.82
N TYR A 768 -29.83 -5.33 -22.48
CA TYR A 768 -28.83 -4.67 -23.32
C TYR A 768 -27.57 -4.41 -22.50
N PHE A 769 -26.39 -4.58 -23.09
CA PHE A 769 -25.11 -4.46 -22.38
C PHE A 769 -23.96 -4.06 -23.29
N VAL A 770 -22.84 -3.67 -22.69
CA VAL A 770 -21.70 -3.06 -23.38
C VAL A 770 -20.48 -3.97 -23.29
N ASP A 771 -19.87 -4.30 -24.42
CA ASP A 771 -18.44 -4.66 -24.47
C ASP A 771 -17.66 -3.39 -24.85
N HIS A 772 -17.12 -2.73 -23.83
CA HIS A 772 -16.50 -1.42 -23.97
C HIS A 772 -15.24 -1.48 -24.86
N ARG A 773 -14.46 -2.57 -24.76
CA ARG A 773 -13.20 -2.71 -25.52
C ARG A 773 -13.43 -2.85 -27.01
N GLN A 774 -14.56 -3.45 -27.39
CA GLN A 774 -15.05 -3.56 -28.78
C GLN A 774 -15.95 -2.38 -29.19
N GLN A 775 -16.24 -1.44 -28.28
CA GLN A 775 -17.18 -0.31 -28.45
C GLN A 775 -18.59 -0.74 -28.91
N ARG A 776 -19.06 -1.90 -28.44
CA ARG A 776 -20.26 -2.55 -28.95
C ARG A 776 -21.36 -2.62 -27.90
N ILE A 777 -22.59 -2.32 -28.31
CA ILE A 777 -23.80 -2.57 -27.53
C ILE A 777 -24.46 -3.84 -28.07
N TYR A 778 -24.62 -4.82 -27.20
CA TYR A 778 -25.38 -6.05 -27.46
C TYR A 778 -26.78 -5.96 -26.86
N SER A 779 -27.67 -6.82 -27.35
CA SER A 779 -28.93 -7.15 -26.69
C SER A 779 -29.09 -8.67 -26.57
N TRP A 780 -29.85 -9.13 -25.59
CA TRP A 780 -30.15 -10.53 -25.38
C TRP A 780 -31.60 -10.72 -24.91
N SER A 781 -32.30 -11.65 -25.56
CA SER A 781 -33.59 -12.18 -25.12
C SER A 781 -33.62 -13.69 -25.35
N LYS A 782 -34.57 -14.39 -24.73
CA LYS A 782 -34.72 -15.85 -24.91
C LYS A 782 -35.10 -16.22 -26.35
N ASP A 783 -35.85 -15.35 -27.03
CA ASP A 783 -36.38 -15.60 -28.37
C ASP A 783 -35.43 -15.15 -29.48
N ASP A 784 -34.68 -14.07 -29.27
CA ASP A 784 -33.72 -13.54 -30.25
C ASP A 784 -32.30 -14.14 -30.08
N GLY A 785 -31.96 -14.62 -28.88
CA GLY A 785 -30.58 -14.89 -28.48
C GLY A 785 -29.73 -13.61 -28.41
N LEU A 786 -28.41 -13.75 -28.52
CA LEU A 786 -27.48 -12.61 -28.63
C LEU A 786 -27.62 -11.90 -29.97
N SER A 787 -27.78 -10.57 -29.92
CA SER A 787 -27.80 -9.70 -31.10
C SER A 787 -26.96 -8.44 -30.90
N VAL A 788 -26.35 -7.92 -31.97
CA VAL A 788 -25.65 -6.62 -31.94
C VAL A 788 -26.66 -5.51 -32.14
N GLU A 789 -26.80 -4.62 -31.15
CA GLU A 789 -27.69 -3.47 -31.20
C GLU A 789 -26.99 -2.24 -31.81
N ARG A 790 -25.73 -1.99 -31.44
CA ARG A 790 -24.87 -0.95 -32.03
C ARG A 790 -23.41 -1.41 -32.11
N ASP A 791 -22.77 -1.08 -33.23
CA ASP A 791 -21.33 -1.26 -33.47
C ASP A 791 -20.70 0.08 -33.91
N ASN A 792 -21.19 1.18 -33.32
CA ASN A 792 -20.74 2.53 -33.60
C ASN A 792 -19.48 2.85 -32.77
N PRO A 793 -18.42 3.43 -33.35
CA PRO A 793 -17.20 3.79 -32.61
C PRO A 793 -17.42 5.06 -31.77
N LEU A 794 -18.26 4.93 -30.75
CA LEU A 794 -18.74 5.98 -29.85
C LEU A 794 -18.47 5.64 -28.38
N ASP A 795 -17.53 4.74 -28.10
CA ASP A 795 -16.96 4.44 -26.78
C ASP A 795 -18.01 4.33 -25.65
N PRO A 796 -19.07 3.50 -25.82
CA PRO A 796 -20.12 3.32 -24.82
C PRO A 796 -19.54 2.73 -23.52
N VAL A 797 -20.13 3.11 -22.37
CA VAL A 797 -19.69 2.67 -21.04
C VAL A 797 -20.84 2.13 -20.19
N ASN A 798 -21.92 2.91 -20.07
CA ASN A 798 -23.08 2.58 -19.23
C ASN A 798 -24.39 2.94 -19.95
N LEU A 799 -25.42 2.11 -19.77
CA LEU A 799 -26.73 2.23 -20.38
C LEU A 799 -27.82 2.53 -19.35
N ALA A 800 -28.89 3.19 -19.79
CA ALA A 800 -30.16 3.30 -19.08
C ALA A 800 -31.30 3.48 -20.11
N PHE A 801 -32.55 3.43 -19.65
CA PHE A 801 -33.73 3.66 -20.49
C PHE A 801 -34.58 4.83 -19.97
N ASP A 802 -35.10 5.63 -20.90
CA ASP A 802 -36.17 6.58 -20.61
C ASP A 802 -37.56 5.93 -20.72
N ALA A 803 -38.60 6.60 -20.24
CA ALA A 803 -39.98 6.10 -20.24
C ALA A 803 -40.58 5.95 -21.65
N SER A 804 -40.00 6.63 -22.64
CA SER A 804 -40.33 6.49 -24.06
C SER A 804 -39.64 5.28 -24.72
N GLY A 805 -38.79 4.55 -23.99
CA GLY A 805 -38.04 3.40 -24.48
C GLY A 805 -36.90 3.78 -25.42
N ASN A 806 -36.34 4.99 -25.28
CA ASN A 806 -35.04 5.32 -25.88
C ASN A 806 -33.94 4.84 -24.92
N MET A 807 -32.90 4.23 -25.50
CA MET A 807 -31.68 3.92 -24.77
C MET A 807 -30.88 5.21 -24.59
N ILE A 808 -30.47 5.47 -23.35
CA ILE A 808 -29.56 6.56 -22.97
C ILE A 808 -28.19 5.93 -22.72
N VAL A 809 -27.16 6.45 -23.38
CA VAL A 809 -25.80 5.91 -23.35
C VAL A 809 -24.82 6.95 -22.82
N LEU A 810 -24.11 6.61 -21.74
CA LEU A 810 -22.91 7.32 -21.33
C LEU A 810 -21.71 6.80 -22.13
N SER A 811 -20.92 7.74 -22.66
CA SER A 811 -19.69 7.52 -23.41
C SER A 811 -18.50 8.22 -22.76
N SER A 812 -17.31 7.62 -22.86
CA SER A 812 -16.04 8.24 -22.42
C SER A 812 -15.48 9.27 -23.41
N TYR A 813 -16.11 9.45 -24.57
CA TYR A 813 -15.74 10.50 -25.53
C TYR A 813 -15.93 11.90 -24.95
N GLY A 814 -15.01 12.79 -25.32
CA GLY A 814 -14.98 14.16 -24.82
C GLY A 814 -14.29 14.29 -23.46
N ARG A 815 -14.08 15.54 -23.02
CA ARG A 815 -13.35 15.85 -21.79
C ARG A 815 -14.13 15.46 -20.54
N ASP A 816 -15.42 15.76 -20.52
CA ASP A 816 -16.31 15.60 -19.36
C ASP A 816 -17.27 14.40 -19.55
N GLY A 817 -16.91 13.45 -20.44
CA GLY A 817 -17.80 12.45 -20.99
C GLY A 817 -18.83 13.02 -21.96
N THR A 818 -19.59 12.14 -22.62
CA THR A 818 -20.68 12.50 -23.54
C THR A 818 -21.87 11.59 -23.30
N VAL A 819 -23.10 12.12 -23.39
CA VAL A 819 -24.32 11.32 -23.35
C VAL A 819 -25.09 11.46 -24.66
N TYR A 820 -25.58 10.34 -25.19
CA TYR A 820 -26.43 10.31 -26.38
C TYR A 820 -27.59 9.34 -26.19
N SER A 821 -28.56 9.40 -27.09
CA SER A 821 -29.71 8.50 -27.10
C SER A 821 -30.12 8.04 -28.50
N PHE A 822 -30.75 6.88 -28.56
CA PHE A 822 -31.39 6.33 -29.76
C PHE A 822 -32.51 5.36 -29.35
N LYS A 823 -33.40 5.01 -30.30
CA LYS A 823 -34.42 3.98 -30.11
C LYS A 823 -33.83 2.62 -30.51
N PRO A 824 -33.84 1.57 -29.65
CA PRO A 824 -33.37 0.25 -30.06
C PRO A 824 -34.01 -0.23 -31.35
N GLY A 825 -33.24 -0.88 -32.21
CA GLY A 825 -33.65 -1.30 -33.56
C GLY A 825 -33.75 -0.17 -34.61
N SER A 826 -33.54 1.11 -34.26
CA SER A 826 -33.49 2.17 -35.27
C SER A 826 -32.21 2.11 -36.11
N PRO A 827 -32.12 2.78 -37.28
CA PRO A 827 -30.89 2.87 -38.06
C PRO A 827 -29.71 3.45 -37.24
N ALA A 828 -28.50 2.92 -37.45
CA ALA A 828 -27.28 3.35 -36.75
C ALA A 828 -26.86 4.81 -37.03
N THR A 829 -27.51 5.49 -37.99
CA THR A 829 -27.39 6.93 -38.28
C THR A 829 -28.31 7.80 -37.43
N GLU A 830 -29.30 7.23 -36.74
CA GLU A 830 -30.24 7.95 -35.88
C GLU A 830 -29.71 7.98 -34.44
N LEU A 831 -29.19 9.14 -34.06
CA LEU A 831 -28.62 9.42 -32.74
C LEU A 831 -28.95 10.85 -32.34
N THR A 832 -29.37 11.05 -31.09
CA THR A 832 -29.61 12.36 -30.48
C THR A 832 -28.56 12.61 -29.39
N LEU A 833 -27.71 13.62 -29.57
CA LEU A 833 -26.78 14.07 -28.54
C LEU A 833 -27.56 14.74 -27.41
N ILE A 834 -27.31 14.36 -26.15
CA ILE A 834 -27.93 14.97 -24.98
C ILE A 834 -26.96 16.02 -24.40
N PRO A 835 -27.30 17.33 -24.44
CA PRO A 835 -26.44 18.36 -23.88
C PRO A 835 -26.45 18.30 -22.35
N ALA A 836 -25.29 18.57 -21.73
CA ALA A 836 -25.21 18.77 -20.29
C ALA A 836 -25.87 20.11 -19.90
N THR A 837 -26.94 20.06 -19.11
CA THR A 837 -27.64 21.23 -18.58
C THR A 837 -27.19 21.55 -17.16
N ALA A 838 -27.51 22.74 -16.65
CA ALA A 838 -27.33 23.04 -15.23
C ALA A 838 -28.25 22.15 -14.38
N ALA A 839 -27.74 21.63 -13.26
CA ALA A 839 -28.51 20.70 -12.43
C ALA A 839 -29.77 21.34 -11.82
N ALA A 840 -30.88 20.58 -11.79
CA ALA A 840 -32.18 21.04 -11.31
C ALA A 840 -32.92 19.98 -10.49
N ALA A 841 -34.08 20.33 -9.93
CA ALA A 841 -34.91 19.43 -9.13
C ALA A 841 -36.00 18.77 -9.98
N HIS A 842 -35.95 17.44 -10.10
CA HIS A 842 -36.79 16.66 -11.03
C HIS A 842 -37.74 15.71 -10.30
N ALA A 843 -38.72 16.26 -9.57
CA ALA A 843 -39.61 15.49 -8.67
C ALA A 843 -40.37 14.30 -9.31
N GLY A 844 -40.55 14.27 -10.65
CA GLY A 844 -41.20 13.17 -11.37
C GLY A 844 -40.25 12.18 -12.05
N ALA A 845 -38.95 12.46 -12.09
CA ALA A 845 -37.98 11.69 -12.86
C ALA A 845 -37.46 10.45 -12.12
N THR A 846 -36.89 9.55 -12.90
CA THR A 846 -36.02 8.47 -12.44
C THR A 846 -34.57 8.96 -12.53
N ILE A 847 -33.78 8.71 -11.50
CA ILE A 847 -32.35 9.08 -11.48
C ILE A 847 -31.54 7.81 -11.78
N ALA A 848 -30.62 7.89 -12.73
CA ALA A 848 -29.57 6.89 -12.94
C ALA A 848 -28.35 7.23 -12.07
N LEU A 849 -27.86 6.25 -11.31
CA LEU A 849 -26.77 6.39 -10.36
C LEU A 849 -25.77 5.24 -10.50
N PRO A 850 -24.45 5.47 -10.34
CA PRO A 850 -23.48 4.39 -10.19
C PRO A 850 -23.87 3.39 -9.09
N VAL A 851 -23.75 2.08 -9.36
CA VAL A 851 -24.09 1.04 -8.38
C VAL A 851 -22.98 0.82 -7.34
N ASN A 852 -21.73 1.11 -7.68
CA ASN A 852 -20.55 0.86 -6.85
C ASN A 852 -19.57 2.04 -6.84
N TYR A 853 -19.16 2.44 -5.65
CA TYR A 853 -18.29 3.60 -5.39
C TYR A 853 -17.03 3.23 -4.58
N TRP A 854 -16.10 4.17 -4.46
CA TRP A 854 -14.96 4.10 -3.54
C TRP A 854 -14.81 5.45 -2.80
N GLY A 855 -15.29 5.52 -1.56
CA GLY A 855 -15.23 6.72 -0.71
C GLY A 855 -14.06 6.64 0.28
N ASN A 856 -12.97 7.36 0.00
CA ASN A 856 -11.72 7.32 0.76
C ASN A 856 -11.11 8.75 0.82
N GLY A 857 -10.18 8.99 1.74
CA GLY A 857 -9.59 10.31 2.06
C GLY A 857 -8.14 10.53 1.65
N GLU A 858 -7.44 9.55 1.06
CA GLU A 858 -6.01 9.61 0.65
C GLU A 858 -5.57 10.92 -0.03
N PHE A 859 -4.28 11.26 0.13
CA PHE A 859 -3.62 12.53 -0.24
C PHE A 859 -4.10 13.79 0.48
N LYS A 860 -5.04 13.67 1.42
CA LYS A 860 -5.57 14.81 2.17
C LYS A 860 -5.83 14.40 3.61
N ASP A 861 -5.08 14.96 4.56
CA ASP A 861 -5.24 14.72 5.99
C ASP A 861 -6.71 14.85 6.44
N GLN A 862 -7.22 13.82 7.12
CA GLN A 862 -8.61 13.75 7.61
C GLN A 862 -8.71 13.88 9.16
N LEU A 863 -7.58 14.09 9.85
CA LEU A 863 -7.50 14.23 11.31
C LEU A 863 -8.01 15.61 11.77
N ASP A 864 -9.12 15.64 12.51
CA ASP A 864 -9.55 16.87 13.19
C ASP A 864 -8.72 17.10 14.46
N LEU A 865 -7.78 18.05 14.40
CA LEU A 865 -6.89 18.43 15.51
C LEU A 865 -7.61 19.00 16.75
N LYS A 866 -8.93 19.27 16.69
CA LYS A 866 -9.73 19.66 17.87
C LYS A 866 -10.25 18.44 18.63
N THR A 867 -10.73 17.43 17.92
CA THR A 867 -11.32 16.21 18.50
C THR A 867 -10.33 15.04 18.58
N TRP A 868 -9.21 15.12 17.87
CA TRP A 868 -8.23 14.05 17.67
C TRP A 868 -8.82 12.77 17.09
N ARG A 869 -9.83 12.93 16.23
CA ARG A 869 -10.53 11.87 15.51
C ARG A 869 -10.36 12.08 14.00
N TYR A 870 -10.10 10.99 13.28
CA TYR A 870 -10.20 10.98 11.82
C TYR A 870 -11.69 10.99 11.40
N THR A 871 -12.01 11.68 10.32
CA THR A 871 -13.34 11.56 9.68
C THR A 871 -13.47 10.16 9.12
N THR A 872 -14.51 9.39 9.45
CA THR A 872 -14.61 7.98 9.01
C THR A 872 -14.92 7.84 7.52
N LEU A 873 -14.58 6.69 6.92
CA LEU A 873 -14.93 6.38 5.53
C LEU A 873 -16.44 6.50 5.27
N ALA A 874 -17.28 6.05 6.20
CA ALA A 874 -18.73 6.18 6.12
C ALA A 874 -19.20 7.66 6.15
N GLU A 875 -18.59 8.51 6.98
CA GLU A 875 -18.86 9.95 7.00
C GLU A 875 -18.41 10.65 5.71
N MET A 876 -17.25 10.28 5.17
CA MET A 876 -16.77 10.79 3.88
C MET A 876 -17.72 10.38 2.75
N PHE A 877 -18.08 9.10 2.67
CA PHE A 877 -19.02 8.60 1.68
C PHE A 877 -20.38 9.32 1.78
N ALA A 878 -20.93 9.47 2.99
CA ALA A 878 -22.18 10.19 3.20
C ALA A 878 -22.10 11.67 2.79
N ARG A 879 -21.01 12.36 3.13
CA ARG A 879 -20.74 13.75 2.73
C ARG A 879 -20.68 13.89 1.21
N ASP A 880 -19.93 13.03 0.55
CA ASP A 880 -19.60 13.16 -0.86
C ASP A 880 -20.76 12.74 -1.78
N ARG A 881 -21.58 11.75 -1.36
CA ARG A 881 -22.80 11.37 -2.10
C ARG A 881 -23.96 12.36 -1.90
N ALA A 882 -23.94 13.12 -0.81
CA ALA A 882 -24.87 14.22 -0.56
C ALA A 882 -24.48 15.53 -1.27
N ALA A 883 -23.29 15.62 -1.87
CA ALA A 883 -22.84 16.81 -2.58
C ALA A 883 -23.56 16.98 -3.94
N PRO A 884 -24.09 18.17 -4.27
CA PRO A 884 -24.72 18.43 -5.56
C PRO A 884 -23.70 18.51 -6.70
N THR A 885 -24.14 18.20 -7.92
CA THR A 885 -23.34 18.37 -9.15
C THR A 885 -23.75 19.67 -9.83
N ALA A 886 -22.82 20.33 -10.51
CA ALA A 886 -23.13 21.57 -11.24
C ALA A 886 -24.00 21.33 -12.49
N LYS A 887 -23.93 20.11 -13.05
CA LYS A 887 -24.57 19.72 -14.30
C LYS A 887 -25.21 18.34 -14.24
N GLU A 888 -26.08 18.09 -15.20
CA GLU A 888 -26.84 16.86 -15.42
C GLU A 888 -27.09 16.65 -16.92
N TYR A 889 -27.56 15.46 -17.26
CA TYR A 889 -28.11 15.10 -18.56
C TYR A 889 -29.54 14.62 -18.36
N VAL A 890 -30.49 15.18 -19.12
CA VAL A 890 -31.91 14.86 -19.04
C VAL A 890 -32.33 14.16 -20.33
N SER A 891 -33.09 13.06 -20.23
CA SER A 891 -33.60 12.35 -21.42
C SER A 891 -34.48 13.27 -22.29
N PRO A 892 -34.61 12.99 -23.60
CA PRO A 892 -35.44 13.82 -24.50
C PRO A 892 -36.92 13.94 -24.06
N ASP A 893 -37.42 12.97 -23.30
CA ASP A 893 -38.77 12.96 -22.73
C ASP A 893 -38.88 13.49 -21.28
N GLY A 894 -37.75 13.89 -20.67
CA GLY A 894 -37.69 14.40 -19.29
C GLY A 894 -37.87 13.37 -18.17
N SER A 895 -37.98 12.08 -18.50
CA SER A 895 -38.30 11.02 -17.52
C SER A 895 -37.10 10.40 -16.81
N LEU A 896 -35.89 10.51 -17.38
CA LEU A 896 -34.64 10.02 -16.82
C LEU A 896 -33.63 11.18 -16.68
N VAL A 897 -32.93 11.23 -15.54
CA VAL A 897 -31.82 12.14 -15.30
C VAL A 897 -30.57 11.35 -14.92
N LEU A 898 -29.46 11.63 -15.59
CA LEU A 898 -28.12 11.20 -15.21
C LEU A 898 -27.35 12.42 -14.71
N ARG A 899 -26.75 12.35 -13.52
CA ARG A 899 -25.89 13.43 -13.01
C ARG A 899 -24.56 13.41 -13.76
N GLN A 900 -23.93 14.57 -13.97
CA GLN A 900 -22.56 14.61 -14.48
C GLN A 900 -21.59 14.61 -13.29
N ALA A 901 -21.02 13.45 -12.94
CA ALA A 901 -19.90 13.42 -12.00
C ALA A 901 -18.69 14.17 -12.58
N ARG A 902 -17.84 14.70 -11.70
CA ARG A 902 -16.57 15.33 -12.11
C ARG A 902 -15.70 14.29 -12.80
N VAL A 903 -15.23 14.61 -14.01
CA VAL A 903 -14.22 13.81 -14.70
C VAL A 903 -12.83 14.28 -14.31
N PHE A 904 -12.04 13.36 -13.79
CA PHE A 904 -10.63 13.49 -13.47
C PHE A 904 -9.80 13.11 -14.67
N GLN A 905 -8.72 13.86 -14.92
CA GLN A 905 -7.83 13.61 -16.05
C GLN A 905 -6.40 13.42 -15.59
N GLN A 906 -5.74 12.37 -16.09
CA GLN A 906 -4.31 12.14 -15.92
C GLN A 906 -3.63 12.11 -17.30
N GLY A 907 -2.50 12.81 -17.45
CA GLY A 907 -1.85 12.99 -18.75
C GLY A 907 -2.32 14.25 -19.51
N PRO A 908 -1.97 14.40 -20.80
CA PRO A 908 -2.25 15.60 -21.59
C PRO A 908 -3.77 15.79 -21.86
N PRO A 909 -4.25 17.03 -22.09
CA PRO A 909 -5.66 17.34 -22.34
C PRO A 909 -6.18 16.94 -23.73
N ASP A 910 -5.50 16.00 -24.40
CA ASP A 910 -5.87 15.49 -25.71
C ASP A 910 -6.38 14.02 -25.59
N HIS A 911 -6.44 13.31 -26.71
CA HIS A 911 -6.93 11.94 -26.77
C HIS A 911 -6.03 10.92 -26.04
N ARG A 912 -4.82 11.32 -25.59
CA ARG A 912 -3.90 10.47 -24.83
C ARG A 912 -4.06 10.60 -23.31
N GLY A 913 -4.90 11.52 -22.84
CA GLY A 913 -5.20 11.67 -21.41
C GLY A 913 -6.24 10.66 -20.94
N TYR A 914 -5.94 9.93 -19.88
CA TYR A 914 -6.87 9.02 -19.20
C TYR A 914 -7.93 9.81 -18.44
N ARG A 915 -9.15 9.26 -18.36
CA ARG A 915 -10.32 9.90 -17.75
C ARG A 915 -11.01 8.97 -16.77
N PHE A 916 -11.36 9.51 -15.60
CA PHE A 916 -11.99 8.75 -14.52
C PHE A 916 -13.12 9.55 -13.88
N SER A 917 -14.23 8.90 -13.54
CA SER A 917 -15.31 9.44 -12.72
C SER A 917 -16.12 8.27 -12.18
N ASP A 918 -16.94 8.50 -11.15
CA ASP A 918 -17.82 7.45 -10.62
C ASP A 918 -18.73 6.84 -11.71
N ASP A 919 -19.22 7.67 -12.63
CA ASP A 919 -20.07 7.26 -13.76
C ASP A 919 -19.32 6.44 -14.83
N LEU A 920 -17.99 6.58 -14.94
CA LEU A 920 -17.15 5.81 -15.86
C LEU A 920 -16.57 4.54 -15.20
N GLN A 921 -16.29 4.61 -13.91
CA GLN A 921 -15.63 3.53 -13.16
C GLN A 921 -16.60 2.54 -12.51
N THR A 922 -17.90 2.84 -12.49
CA THR A 922 -18.92 1.87 -12.11
C THR A 922 -19.06 0.75 -13.16
N TYR A 923 -19.54 -0.42 -12.71
CA TYR A 923 -19.89 -1.54 -13.58
C TYR A 923 -21.32 -1.46 -14.14
N GLY A 924 -22.14 -0.54 -13.64
CA GLY A 924 -23.52 -0.37 -14.12
C GLY A 924 -24.26 0.72 -13.38
N PHE A 925 -25.35 1.19 -13.97
CA PHE A 925 -26.27 2.07 -13.27
C PHE A 925 -27.36 1.28 -12.53
N VAL A 926 -27.73 1.80 -11.36
CA VAL A 926 -28.99 1.49 -10.70
C VAL A 926 -29.94 2.68 -10.89
N THR A 927 -31.22 2.41 -11.13
CA THR A 927 -32.24 3.44 -11.38
C THR A 927 -33.25 3.50 -10.24
N ALA A 928 -33.58 4.71 -9.79
CA ALA A 928 -34.52 4.91 -8.70
C ALA A 928 -35.31 6.22 -8.86
N ARG A 929 -36.60 6.20 -8.49
CA ARG A 929 -37.44 7.41 -8.53
C ARG A 929 -37.07 8.36 -7.39
N VAL A 930 -37.21 9.65 -7.62
CA VAL A 930 -37.04 10.67 -6.56
C VAL A 930 -37.90 10.32 -5.33
N GLY A 931 -37.30 10.42 -4.15
CA GLY A 931 -37.90 10.10 -2.86
C GLY A 931 -37.83 8.62 -2.45
N SER A 932 -37.56 7.71 -3.38
CA SER A 932 -37.38 6.27 -3.09
C SER A 932 -35.99 5.96 -2.49
N ARG A 933 -35.79 4.71 -2.07
CA ARG A 933 -34.48 4.21 -1.64
C ARG A 933 -33.83 3.37 -2.73
N VAL A 934 -32.50 3.43 -2.79
CA VAL A 934 -31.65 2.65 -3.68
C VAL A 934 -30.56 1.94 -2.88
N PHE A 935 -30.04 0.83 -3.40
CA PHE A 935 -28.91 0.11 -2.83
C PHE A 935 -27.66 0.33 -3.68
N VAL A 936 -26.54 0.62 -3.02
CA VAL A 936 -25.23 0.89 -3.65
C VAL A 936 -24.11 0.33 -2.78
N SER A 937 -22.98 -0.08 -3.36
CA SER A 937 -21.80 -0.50 -2.58
C SER A 937 -20.78 0.64 -2.40
N ASN A 938 -20.11 0.65 -1.24
CA ASN A 938 -18.88 1.39 -1.01
C ASN A 938 -17.73 0.39 -0.85
N GLY A 939 -16.85 0.33 -1.86
CA GLY A 939 -15.75 -0.63 -1.91
C GLY A 939 -14.69 -0.41 -0.83
N SER A 940 -14.44 0.84 -0.42
CA SER A 940 -13.42 1.17 0.60
C SER A 940 -13.74 0.65 1.99
N GLU A 941 -14.99 0.23 2.24
CA GLU A 941 -15.40 -0.48 3.46
C GLU A 941 -15.88 -1.91 3.19
N ALA A 942 -15.92 -2.34 1.92
CA ALA A 942 -16.58 -3.57 1.46
C ALA A 942 -18.03 -3.72 1.99
N LYS A 943 -18.82 -2.65 1.98
CA LYS A 943 -20.21 -2.61 2.50
C LYS A 943 -21.24 -2.27 1.43
N THR A 944 -22.45 -2.77 1.61
CA THR A 944 -23.64 -2.34 0.87
C THR A 944 -24.47 -1.37 1.71
N TYR A 945 -24.82 -0.23 1.13
CA TYR A 945 -25.64 0.82 1.74
C TYR A 945 -27.02 0.91 1.07
N SER A 946 -28.02 1.29 1.86
CA SER A 946 -29.30 1.79 1.36
C SER A 946 -29.35 3.30 1.57
N GLY A 947 -29.61 4.08 0.51
CA GLY A 947 -29.72 5.55 0.55
C GLY A 947 -31.01 6.07 -0.08
N LYS A 948 -31.46 7.26 0.32
CA LYS A 948 -32.61 7.95 -0.26
C LYS A 948 -32.18 8.87 -1.40
N VAL A 949 -32.89 8.79 -2.53
CA VAL A 949 -32.69 9.66 -3.70
C VAL A 949 -33.45 10.98 -3.52
N ASN A 950 -32.74 12.10 -3.63
CA ASN A 950 -33.33 13.45 -3.57
C ASN A 950 -33.73 13.97 -4.97
N PRO A 951 -34.51 15.08 -5.05
CA PRO A 951 -34.93 15.65 -6.34
C PRO A 951 -33.80 16.11 -7.26
N ASP A 952 -32.62 16.41 -6.72
CA ASP A 952 -31.38 16.75 -7.44
C ASP A 952 -30.48 15.54 -7.71
N GLY A 953 -30.98 14.32 -7.44
CA GLY A 953 -30.24 13.06 -7.56
C GLY A 953 -29.08 12.90 -6.57
N THR A 954 -29.01 13.68 -5.48
CA THR A 954 -28.12 13.39 -4.36
C THR A 954 -28.62 12.20 -3.54
N LEU A 955 -27.70 11.49 -2.88
CA LEU A 955 -28.03 10.43 -1.92
C LEU A 955 -27.87 10.94 -0.49
N THR A 956 -28.90 10.75 0.32
CA THR A 956 -28.90 11.08 1.76
C THR A 956 -29.54 9.95 2.57
N ASP A 957 -29.51 10.03 3.90
CA ASP A 957 -30.00 8.97 4.80
C ASP A 957 -29.39 7.58 4.45
N LEU A 958 -28.10 7.57 4.09
CA LEU A 958 -27.31 6.38 3.83
C LEU A 958 -27.17 5.56 5.12
N LYS A 959 -27.50 4.28 5.04
CA LYS A 959 -27.45 3.31 6.13
C LYS A 959 -26.80 2.03 5.63
N VAL A 960 -25.90 1.44 6.41
CA VAL A 960 -25.38 0.11 6.12
C VAL A 960 -26.57 -0.86 6.06
N PHE A 961 -26.65 -1.61 4.97
CA PHE A 961 -27.65 -2.66 4.75
C PHE A 961 -27.04 -4.05 4.94
N ALA A 962 -25.79 -4.24 4.51
CA ALA A 962 -25.03 -5.46 4.73
C ALA A 962 -23.52 -5.17 4.85
N ASP A 963 -22.84 -5.87 5.76
CA ASP A 963 -21.38 -5.90 5.91
C ASP A 963 -20.69 -6.78 4.83
N ARG A 964 -21.20 -6.68 3.59
CA ARG A 964 -20.57 -7.17 2.37
C ARG A 964 -20.99 -6.26 1.21
N GLY A 965 -20.04 -5.91 0.35
CA GLY A 965 -20.23 -5.05 -0.80
C GLY A 965 -19.13 -5.34 -1.82
N GLY A 966 -19.45 -5.17 -3.10
CA GLY A 966 -18.54 -5.47 -4.19
C GLY A 966 -18.96 -4.78 -5.47
N GLU A 967 -18.94 -5.52 -6.57
CA GLU A 967 -19.00 -4.99 -7.92
C GLU A 967 -20.40 -4.48 -8.32
N GLY A 968 -21.47 -5.09 -7.79
CA GLY A 968 -22.85 -4.70 -8.11
C GLY A 968 -23.89 -5.15 -7.08
N VAL A 969 -25.06 -4.51 -7.11
CA VAL A 969 -26.18 -4.77 -6.19
C VAL A 969 -27.51 -4.67 -6.96
N ALA A 970 -28.43 -5.60 -6.74
CA ALA A 970 -29.76 -5.60 -7.34
C ALA A 970 -30.85 -5.95 -6.31
N ALA A 971 -31.98 -5.23 -6.33
CA ALA A 971 -33.18 -5.59 -5.57
C ALA A 971 -34.13 -6.40 -6.46
N GLY A 972 -34.59 -7.54 -5.96
CA GLY A 972 -35.47 -8.46 -6.70
C GLY A 972 -36.96 -8.17 -6.53
N PRO A 973 -37.82 -8.73 -7.42
CA PRO A 973 -39.27 -8.62 -7.31
C PRO A 973 -39.83 -9.33 -6.06
N ASP A 974 -39.07 -10.24 -5.46
CA ASP A 974 -39.34 -10.89 -4.17
C ASP A 974 -39.01 -10.01 -2.95
N GLY A 975 -38.47 -8.80 -3.17
CA GLY A 975 -38.02 -7.87 -2.15
C GLY A 975 -36.65 -8.19 -1.54
N ARG A 976 -35.99 -9.27 -1.96
CA ARG A 976 -34.62 -9.59 -1.52
C ARG A 976 -33.60 -8.69 -2.23
N VAL A 977 -32.42 -8.59 -1.65
CA VAL A 977 -31.29 -7.85 -2.21
C VAL A 977 -30.16 -8.82 -2.50
N TYR A 978 -29.63 -8.75 -3.72
CA TYR A 978 -28.58 -9.59 -4.26
C TYR A 978 -27.32 -8.74 -4.37
N VAL A 979 -26.20 -9.21 -3.82
CA VAL A 979 -24.92 -8.49 -3.78
C VAL A 979 -23.85 -9.34 -4.47
N ALA A 980 -23.27 -8.79 -5.54
CA ALA A 980 -22.14 -9.38 -6.24
C ALA A 980 -20.84 -9.03 -5.49
N ASN A 981 -20.14 -10.06 -5.01
CA ASN A 981 -18.83 -9.96 -4.35
C ASN A 981 -18.12 -11.32 -4.44
N GLY A 982 -17.52 -11.63 -5.60
CA GLY A 982 -16.89 -12.91 -5.93
C GLY A 982 -17.87 -14.07 -6.19
N GLN A 983 -18.92 -14.16 -5.39
CA GLN A 983 -20.17 -14.91 -5.59
C GLN A 983 -21.37 -13.96 -5.43
N ILE A 984 -22.60 -14.45 -5.58
CA ILE A 984 -23.81 -13.64 -5.32
C ILE A 984 -24.37 -13.98 -3.93
N PHE A 985 -24.34 -13.03 -3.01
CA PHE A 985 -24.92 -13.15 -1.68
C PHE A 985 -26.34 -12.60 -1.66
N VAL A 986 -27.25 -13.30 -0.99
CA VAL A 986 -28.68 -13.00 -0.99
C VAL A 986 -29.12 -12.60 0.41
N TYR A 987 -29.74 -11.43 0.52
CA TYR A 987 -30.19 -10.81 1.75
C TYR A 987 -31.72 -10.65 1.75
N ALA A 988 -32.35 -10.88 2.90
CA ALA A 988 -33.73 -10.50 3.15
C ALA A 988 -33.90 -8.96 3.17
N PRO A 989 -35.13 -8.44 3.06
CA PRO A 989 -35.38 -6.98 3.06
C PRO A 989 -34.89 -6.22 4.31
N ASP A 990 -34.56 -6.94 5.39
CA ASP A 990 -34.03 -6.42 6.66
C ASP A 990 -32.49 -6.39 6.74
N GLY A 991 -31.78 -6.82 5.69
CA GLY A 991 -30.32 -6.89 5.66
C GLY A 991 -29.72 -8.20 6.17
N LYS A 992 -30.56 -9.19 6.54
CA LYS A 992 -30.06 -10.49 6.99
C LYS A 992 -29.71 -11.40 5.81
N GLU A 993 -28.49 -11.97 5.82
CA GLU A 993 -28.10 -12.99 4.85
C GLU A 993 -29.01 -14.23 4.95
N VAL A 994 -29.55 -14.67 3.82
CA VAL A 994 -30.42 -15.87 3.70
C VAL A 994 -29.81 -16.98 2.85
N GLY A 995 -28.76 -16.67 2.06
CA GLY A 995 -28.05 -17.67 1.28
C GLY A 995 -27.08 -17.05 0.27
N ARG A 996 -26.51 -17.91 -0.57
CA ARG A 996 -25.54 -17.59 -1.61
C ARG A 996 -25.85 -18.39 -2.88
N ILE A 997 -25.64 -17.78 -4.03
CA ILE A 997 -25.67 -18.42 -5.36
C ILE A 997 -24.23 -18.42 -5.87
N ASP A 998 -23.64 -19.61 -6.01
CA ASP A 998 -22.33 -19.80 -6.63
C ASP A 998 -22.41 -19.67 -8.15
N VAL A 999 -21.49 -18.89 -8.73
CA VAL A 999 -21.40 -18.57 -10.15
C VAL A 999 -20.04 -19.00 -10.74
N PRO A 1000 -19.99 -19.47 -12.00
CA PRO A 1000 -18.74 -19.98 -12.60
C PRO A 1000 -17.64 -18.93 -12.75
N GLU A 1001 -18.01 -17.66 -12.89
CA GLU A 1001 -17.11 -16.52 -13.11
C GLU A 1001 -17.52 -15.38 -12.16
N ARG A 1002 -16.64 -14.41 -11.90
CA ARG A 1002 -16.95 -13.34 -10.95
C ARG A 1002 -18.10 -12.47 -11.50
N PRO A 1003 -19.16 -12.23 -10.72
CA PRO A 1003 -20.21 -11.32 -11.13
C PRO A 1003 -19.70 -9.88 -10.98
N ILE A 1004 -19.65 -9.11 -12.06
CA ILE A 1004 -19.26 -7.69 -12.05
C ILE A 1004 -20.46 -6.74 -12.18
N GLN A 1005 -21.55 -7.20 -12.80
CA GLN A 1005 -22.84 -6.53 -12.74
C GLN A 1005 -23.97 -7.56 -12.62
N ILE A 1006 -25.00 -7.23 -11.87
CA ILE A 1006 -26.23 -8.02 -11.72
C ILE A 1006 -27.46 -7.12 -11.85
N LEU A 1007 -28.50 -7.59 -12.53
CA LEU A 1007 -29.76 -6.85 -12.74
C LEU A 1007 -30.93 -7.76 -13.13
N PHE A 1008 -32.14 -7.33 -12.81
CA PHE A 1008 -33.37 -8.09 -13.07
C PHE A 1008 -34.00 -7.78 -14.44
N GLY A 1009 -34.51 -8.82 -15.10
CA GLY A 1009 -35.21 -8.74 -16.38
C GLY A 1009 -35.90 -10.06 -16.76
N GLY A 1010 -36.01 -10.32 -18.06
CA GLY A 1010 -36.91 -11.33 -18.62
C GLY A 1010 -38.37 -10.85 -18.64
N GLU A 1011 -39.22 -11.50 -19.43
CA GLU A 1011 -40.60 -11.06 -19.74
C GLU A 1011 -41.49 -10.82 -18.50
N ASP A 1012 -41.17 -11.48 -17.38
CA ASP A 1012 -41.87 -11.39 -16.10
C ASP A 1012 -41.05 -10.71 -14.99
N GLY A 1013 -39.84 -10.22 -15.29
CA GLY A 1013 -38.96 -9.53 -14.33
C GLY A 1013 -38.27 -10.42 -13.29
N HIS A 1014 -38.42 -11.75 -13.37
CA HIS A 1014 -37.89 -12.72 -12.39
C HIS A 1014 -36.59 -13.41 -12.83
N THR A 1015 -35.94 -12.94 -13.89
CA THR A 1015 -34.63 -13.44 -14.32
C THR A 1015 -33.54 -12.49 -13.83
N LEU A 1016 -32.64 -12.98 -12.97
CA LEU A 1016 -31.44 -12.25 -12.58
C LEU A 1016 -30.37 -12.50 -13.65
N PHE A 1017 -30.06 -11.49 -14.45
CA PHE A 1017 -28.92 -11.49 -15.35
C PHE A 1017 -27.64 -11.22 -14.57
N ILE A 1018 -26.59 -11.94 -14.93
CA ILE A 1018 -25.30 -11.93 -14.25
C ILE A 1018 -24.24 -11.73 -15.33
N LEU A 1019 -23.63 -10.54 -15.35
CA LEU A 1019 -22.54 -10.23 -16.24
C LEU A 1019 -21.22 -10.48 -15.51
N ALA A 1020 -20.36 -11.27 -16.14
CA ALA A 1020 -18.96 -11.41 -15.79
C ALA A 1020 -18.10 -10.78 -16.91
N HIS A 1021 -16.76 -10.88 -16.83
CA HIS A 1021 -15.93 -10.31 -17.89
C HIS A 1021 -16.12 -11.01 -19.24
N HIS A 1022 -16.09 -12.35 -19.26
CA HIS A 1022 -16.01 -13.14 -20.49
C HIS A 1022 -17.31 -13.82 -20.91
N ALA A 1023 -18.32 -13.85 -20.03
CA ALA A 1023 -19.58 -14.53 -20.28
C ALA A 1023 -20.79 -13.85 -19.60
N LEU A 1024 -21.95 -14.05 -20.24
CA LEU A 1024 -23.27 -13.71 -19.70
C LEU A 1024 -23.89 -14.97 -19.11
N TYR A 1025 -24.36 -14.88 -17.87
CA TYR A 1025 -25.12 -15.92 -17.19
C TYR A 1025 -26.49 -15.37 -16.77
N SER A 1026 -27.40 -16.28 -16.43
CA SER A 1026 -28.63 -15.94 -15.72
C SER A 1026 -28.95 -16.95 -14.64
N VAL A 1027 -29.81 -16.55 -13.71
CA VAL A 1027 -30.43 -17.43 -12.73
C VAL A 1027 -31.88 -17.03 -12.54
N ARG A 1028 -32.74 -18.02 -12.36
CA ARG A 1028 -34.16 -17.84 -12.07
C ARG A 1028 -34.39 -17.82 -10.56
N VAL A 1029 -35.17 -16.85 -10.05
CA VAL A 1029 -35.41 -16.64 -8.61
C VAL A 1029 -36.87 -16.34 -8.25
#